data_AF-A0A8J2KND1-F1
#
_entry.id   AF-A0A8J2KND1-F1
#
_cell.length_a   1.000
_cell.length_b   1.000
_cell.length_c   1.000
_cell.angle_alpha   90.00
_cell.angle_beta   90.00
_cell.angle_gamma   90.00
#
_symmetry.space_group_name_H-M   'P 1'
#
loop_
_entity.id
_entity.type
_entity.pdbx_description
1 polymer ?
#
loop_
_entity_poly.entity_id
_entity_poly.type
_entity_poly.pdbx_seq_one_letter_code
_entity_poly.pdbx_strand_id
1 'polypeptide(L)'
;MQNNEEDITTGTQTEEEDSVDSAIIGGLNGHGQLVSGLYDEEQQGAGGFLSNLITRVITSRKRDSDSEDIGYDRRNISTQTEEQDPVTARGLQLSYLVVQELALERCIPSSARDEVYESLCNSVYEILDKHLVVFNGMINRIQVTNYFMFSTVANELFEANANNEVGDYDLRITWGRIVSLFAFAVRLAREYRDSPDRVDEVIRFLASYVTKHVIPFVRDSGGWASLVEQFPAGDMDSQMRRAILWSGLCSLVCDIFCFPLTLCTLSFKCLIRPSPHPSHQMQLLESTPPQIRLKRENVSDNKAKGDLVHHPVNPVDEFCVSYYTTLSHFSFDKAKELVDKQQREYTVRVHGPHGIVTVPAGIPKTHNWLLLLQSMNHFTVAEKGYMNLTFLAPKGFLRKDSNLKSSLMVIKSDLKKLSEPILDEHAVVREEVIAVVGLRLDLMDFYEKLSLLGTAKNVEIVDLLSDVELIVDRYNEEKRASRSAAKAFYRSLGWEIESVTYLLKAHATVQNWEFLSSLIYIQDANKLLTEWGNYLQLKESSKKSTFYNFPPALPILYVWIWKLKATLLSKFSLYFYEILAKNSNETYNIRLYCSKMQTDLHYKLASFQKKSDALSVCLVFDARDVNFHANGYQHPKRVVSSPQGLESFPAILAIPSKPASHWPSVVMIISDRLQELNVDKFVGIFDSSVQATYFVMRMDAKVYMVAIYESKKSEKDSYTLKFMQEFAVELKCGKIFSSLKCGMK
;
A
#
# COMPACT_ATOMS: atom_id res chain seq x y z
N MET A 1 29.74 -4.46 -56.64
CA MET A 1 30.99 -4.60 -57.43
C MET A 1 32.17 -4.56 -56.46
N GLN A 2 33.33 -5.03 -56.92
CA GLN A 2 34.70 -4.96 -56.33
C GLN A 2 34.99 -3.68 -55.51
N ASN A 3 35.83 -3.61 -54.46
CA ASN A 3 36.71 -4.54 -53.69
C ASN A 3 36.63 -4.13 -52.17
N ASN A 4 37.04 -4.85 -51.11
CA ASN A 4 38.14 -5.79 -50.76
C ASN A 4 39.42 -5.11 -50.17
N GLU A 5 40.15 -5.83 -49.28
CA GLU A 5 41.31 -5.42 -48.41
C GLU A 5 40.90 -4.61 -47.14
N GLU A 6 41.25 -4.91 -45.86
CA GLU A 6 42.47 -5.40 -45.13
C GLU A 6 43.43 -4.24 -44.77
N ASP A 7 44.10 -4.08 -43.60
CA ASP A 7 44.41 -4.88 -42.37
C ASP A 7 44.18 -3.99 -41.07
N ILE A 8 44.27 -4.32 -39.75
CA ILE A 8 45.05 -5.25 -38.87
C ILE A 8 46.48 -4.72 -38.50
N THR A 9 47.00 -4.61 -37.25
CA THR A 9 46.53 -4.88 -35.84
C THR A 9 47.32 -4.04 -34.79
N THR A 10 46.96 -4.13 -33.48
CA THR A 10 47.72 -3.67 -32.26
C THR A 10 47.93 -2.15 -32.08
N GLY A 11 48.18 -1.54 -30.89
CA GLY A 11 48.69 -1.95 -29.55
C GLY A 11 49.93 -1.08 -29.24
N THR A 12 50.12 -0.38 -28.11
CA THR A 12 50.24 -0.84 -26.70
C THR A 12 50.17 0.39 -25.74
N GLN A 13 50.24 0.18 -24.41
CA GLN A 13 50.27 1.22 -23.36
C GLN A 13 51.64 1.87 -23.15
N THR A 14 51.67 3.06 -22.54
CA THR A 14 52.69 3.51 -21.57
C THR A 14 52.03 4.35 -20.46
N GLU A 15 52.62 4.33 -19.28
CA GLU A 15 52.30 5.17 -18.12
C GLU A 15 53.30 6.33 -18.04
N GLU A 16 52.95 7.43 -17.36
CA GLU A 16 53.95 8.24 -16.64
C GLU A 16 53.26 9.04 -15.52
N GLU A 17 53.96 9.19 -14.39
CA GLU A 17 53.54 9.96 -13.21
C GLU A 17 54.10 11.38 -13.29
N ASP A 18 53.51 12.34 -12.56
CA ASP A 18 54.36 13.34 -11.88
C ASP A 18 53.65 13.99 -10.68
N SER A 19 54.42 14.40 -9.66
CA SER A 19 53.90 15.00 -8.42
C SER A 19 54.87 16.00 -7.79
N VAL A 20 54.42 17.23 -7.48
CA VAL A 20 55.21 18.23 -6.73
C VAL A 20 54.37 18.99 -5.69
N ASP A 21 54.17 18.34 -4.55
CA ASP A 21 54.67 18.72 -3.22
C ASP A 21 54.63 20.17 -2.62
N SER A 22 54.44 20.18 -1.29
CA SER A 22 55.12 21.02 -0.27
C SER A 22 54.60 22.39 0.26
N ALA A 23 53.83 22.29 1.36
CA ALA A 23 54.28 22.53 2.76
C ALA A 23 54.34 23.96 3.42
N ILE A 24 54.59 23.91 4.74
CA ILE A 24 54.83 24.97 5.76
C ILE A 24 53.57 25.51 6.47
N ILE A 25 53.42 25.59 7.81
CA ILE A 25 53.88 24.92 9.07
C ILE A 25 53.43 25.84 10.24
N GLY A 26 53.04 25.26 11.38
CA GLY A 26 52.89 25.97 12.67
C GLY A 26 51.44 26.11 13.18
N GLY A 27 51.07 25.72 14.41
CA GLY A 27 51.79 24.96 15.45
C GLY A 27 51.95 25.69 16.78
N LEU A 28 51.17 25.31 17.80
CA LEU A 28 51.40 25.65 19.22
C LEU A 28 50.68 24.63 20.14
N ASN A 29 51.27 24.33 21.29
CA ASN A 29 50.79 23.30 22.25
C ASN A 29 50.19 23.93 23.52
N GLY A 30 49.33 23.17 24.22
CA GLY A 30 48.88 23.46 25.59
C GLY A 30 48.39 22.20 26.32
N HIS A 31 48.91 21.94 27.52
CA HIS A 31 48.48 20.83 28.40
C HIS A 31 47.11 21.12 29.05
N GLY A 32 46.32 20.15 29.53
CA GLY A 32 46.46 18.68 29.53
C GLY A 32 45.85 18.03 30.80
N GLN A 33 45.62 16.70 30.77
CA GLN A 33 45.13 15.83 31.89
C GLN A 33 43.70 16.11 32.41
N LEU A 34 42.94 15.18 33.05
CA LEU A 34 42.87 13.70 33.09
C LEU A 34 41.50 13.31 33.76
N VAL A 35 41.17 12.01 33.89
CA VAL A 35 40.04 11.43 34.68
C VAL A 35 38.65 11.73 34.07
N SER A 36 37.77 10.82 33.62
CA SER A 36 37.46 9.37 33.79
C SER A 36 36.35 9.03 34.79
N GLY A 37 35.30 8.36 34.30
CA GLY A 37 34.15 7.87 35.07
C GLY A 37 32.99 8.88 35.16
N LEU A 38 31.75 8.45 35.38
CA LEU A 38 31.13 7.12 35.21
C LEU A 38 29.60 7.35 35.11
N TYR A 39 28.81 6.27 34.96
CA TYR A 39 27.36 6.36 35.17
C TYR A 39 27.05 6.61 36.65
N ASP A 40 26.01 7.39 36.92
CA ASP A 40 24.95 6.97 37.84
C ASP A 40 23.65 7.74 37.52
N GLU A 41 22.51 7.13 37.83
CA GLU A 41 21.18 7.76 37.75
C GLU A 41 20.87 8.50 39.05
N GLU A 42 20.12 9.61 39.00
CA GLU A 42 19.26 9.94 40.12
C GLU A 42 17.88 10.45 39.66
N GLN A 43 16.84 9.74 40.08
CA GLN A 43 15.45 10.12 39.85
C GLN A 43 15.02 11.14 40.91
N GLN A 44 14.62 12.34 40.52
CA GLN A 44 13.91 13.27 41.41
C GLN A 44 13.04 14.27 40.63
N GLY A 45 11.85 14.56 41.16
CA GLY A 45 11.04 15.71 40.72
C GLY A 45 10.09 15.50 39.54
N ALA A 46 9.14 14.55 39.64
CA ALA A 46 7.97 14.48 38.76
C ALA A 46 7.01 15.67 38.98
N GLY A 47 7.39 16.87 38.51
CA GLY A 47 6.63 18.10 38.76
C GLY A 47 7.34 19.40 38.37
N GLY A 48 7.99 19.46 37.19
CA GLY A 48 8.85 20.60 36.80
C GLY A 48 8.50 21.36 35.51
N PHE A 49 7.91 20.72 34.49
CA PHE A 49 7.71 21.37 33.18
C PHE A 49 6.33 22.02 33.03
N LEU A 50 5.24 21.23 33.12
CA LEU A 50 3.89 21.73 32.84
C LEU A 50 3.40 22.76 33.87
N SER A 51 3.75 22.61 35.15
CA SER A 51 3.43 23.60 36.18
C SER A 51 4.03 24.98 35.86
N ASN A 52 5.30 25.01 35.43
CA ASN A 52 5.98 26.23 35.01
C ASN A 52 5.39 26.82 33.71
N LEU A 53 5.04 25.97 32.73
CA LEU A 53 4.42 26.40 31.48
C LEU A 53 3.04 27.05 31.72
N ILE A 54 2.18 26.40 32.52
CA ILE A 54 0.83 26.90 32.87
C ILE A 54 0.94 28.23 33.65
N THR A 55 1.85 28.30 34.63
CA THR A 55 2.01 29.49 35.49
C THR A 55 2.53 30.71 34.70
N ARG A 56 3.51 30.53 33.80
CA ARG A 56 4.04 31.61 32.94
C ARG A 56 3.03 32.12 31.92
N VAL A 57 2.14 31.25 31.44
CA VAL A 57 1.15 31.58 30.39
C VAL A 57 -0.03 32.42 30.92
N ILE A 58 -0.52 32.14 32.13
CA ILE A 58 -1.75 32.76 32.66
C ILE A 58 -1.52 34.19 33.19
N THR A 59 -0.26 34.58 33.45
CA THR A 59 0.08 35.81 34.19
C THR A 59 0.38 37.05 33.33
N SER A 60 0.45 36.94 31.99
CA SER A 60 0.98 38.01 31.13
C SER A 60 -0.02 39.12 30.73
N ARG A 61 -1.28 39.08 31.18
CA ARG A 61 -2.31 40.03 30.67
C ARG A 61 -3.30 40.59 31.70
N LYS A 62 -2.82 41.05 32.87
CA LYS A 62 -3.58 42.03 33.68
C LYS A 62 -2.72 42.85 34.65
N ARG A 63 -2.48 44.14 34.33
CA ARG A 63 -2.37 45.21 35.34
C ARG A 63 -2.48 46.61 34.72
N ASP A 64 -3.69 47.16 34.80
CA ASP A 64 -4.01 48.59 34.83
C ASP A 64 -5.17 48.75 35.83
N SER A 65 -5.31 49.94 36.43
CA SER A 65 -6.29 50.31 37.49
C SER A 65 -6.21 49.55 38.83
N ASP A 66 -5.48 50.17 39.77
CA ASP A 66 -5.89 50.57 41.13
C ASP A 66 -6.72 49.65 42.04
N SER A 67 -6.12 49.20 43.16
CA SER A 67 -6.62 49.43 44.55
C SER A 67 -5.65 48.83 45.60
N GLU A 68 -5.89 49.12 46.88
CA GLU A 68 -4.86 49.22 47.94
C GLU A 68 -4.43 47.91 48.65
N ASP A 69 -3.13 47.89 48.98
CA ASP A 69 -2.45 47.36 50.18
C ASP A 69 -3.11 46.26 51.07
N ILE A 70 -2.49 45.07 51.06
CA ILE A 70 -1.94 44.45 52.29
C ILE A 70 -0.56 43.85 51.97
N GLY A 71 0.51 44.42 52.51
CA GLY A 71 1.88 43.92 52.33
C GLY A 71 2.27 42.71 53.18
N TYR A 72 3.11 41.83 52.63
CA TYR A 72 4.08 41.04 53.42
C TYR A 72 5.42 40.90 52.69
N ASP A 73 6.47 40.70 53.50
CA ASP A 73 7.89 41.00 53.24
C ASP A 73 8.53 40.38 51.97
N ARG A 74 9.43 41.15 51.34
CA ARG A 74 10.31 40.66 50.26
C ARG A 74 11.49 39.88 50.88
N ARG A 75 11.74 38.67 50.40
CA ARG A 75 13.11 38.14 50.40
C ARG A 75 13.41 37.37 49.12
N ASN A 76 14.40 37.85 48.38
CA ASN A 76 14.73 37.35 47.06
C ASN A 76 15.42 35.99 47.14
N ILE A 77 14.99 35.05 46.32
CA ILE A 77 15.88 34.05 45.72
C ILE A 77 15.99 34.43 44.25
N SER A 78 17.02 35.21 43.91
CA SER A 78 17.29 35.65 42.55
C SER A 78 18.04 34.57 41.78
N THR A 79 17.33 33.56 41.26
CA THR A 79 17.85 32.73 40.17
C THR A 79 17.48 33.36 38.82
N GLN A 80 18.47 33.43 37.93
CA GLN A 80 18.36 34.16 36.66
C GLN A 80 17.23 33.56 35.80
N THR A 81 16.22 34.37 35.51
CA THR A 81 15.18 34.01 34.56
C THR A 81 15.54 34.68 33.24
N GLU A 82 15.99 33.90 32.25
CA GLU A 82 16.03 34.38 30.87
C GLU A 82 14.61 34.79 30.46
N GLU A 83 14.46 36.00 29.93
CA GLU A 83 13.21 36.45 29.32
C GLU A 83 12.97 35.65 28.03
N GLN A 84 12.28 34.53 28.16
CA GLN A 84 11.98 33.66 27.02
C GLN A 84 11.14 34.42 25.99
N ASP A 85 11.71 34.57 24.80
CA ASP A 85 11.11 35.19 23.61
C ASP A 85 9.60 34.88 23.50
N PRO A 86 8.73 35.91 23.36
CA PRO A 86 7.28 35.70 23.32
C PRO A 86 6.82 34.79 22.18
N VAL A 87 7.56 34.72 21.06
CA VAL A 87 7.28 33.79 19.96
C VAL A 87 7.55 32.34 20.39
N THR A 88 8.66 32.12 21.10
CA THR A 88 9.02 30.84 21.72
C THR A 88 7.99 30.43 22.78
N ALA A 89 7.62 31.34 23.69
CA ALA A 89 6.64 31.09 24.74
C ALA A 89 5.25 30.73 24.17
N ARG A 90 4.80 31.42 23.11
CA ARG A 90 3.55 31.09 22.41
C ARG A 90 3.61 29.72 21.74
N GLY A 91 4.75 29.36 21.13
CA GLY A 91 4.95 28.03 20.54
C GLY A 91 4.79 26.90 21.55
N LEU A 92 5.45 27.02 22.71
CA LEU A 92 5.30 26.07 23.82
C LEU A 92 3.85 25.97 24.33
N GLN A 93 3.16 27.11 24.44
CA GLN A 93 1.75 27.16 24.86
C GLN A 93 0.84 26.46 23.84
N LEU A 94 1.03 26.69 22.54
CA LEU A 94 0.27 26.01 21.48
C LEU A 94 0.49 24.49 21.53
N SER A 95 1.73 24.03 21.69
CA SER A 95 2.04 22.59 21.82
C SER A 95 1.30 21.91 22.97
N TYR A 96 1.04 22.62 24.06
CA TYR A 96 0.19 22.13 25.15
C TYR A 96 -1.29 22.19 24.80
N LEU A 97 -1.83 23.38 24.47
CA LEU A 97 -3.27 23.59 24.30
C LEU A 97 -3.90 22.76 23.17
N VAL A 98 -3.20 22.59 22.05
CA VAL A 98 -3.72 21.86 20.89
C VAL A 98 -3.83 20.36 21.19
N VAL A 99 -2.88 19.79 21.94
CA VAL A 99 -2.92 18.39 22.37
C VAL A 99 -3.97 18.17 23.47
N GLN A 100 -4.09 19.08 24.44
CA GLN A 100 -5.08 18.96 25.51
C GLN A 100 -6.53 19.01 24.97
N GLU A 101 -6.83 19.89 24.01
CA GLU A 101 -8.18 19.94 23.42
C GLU A 101 -8.40 18.79 22.41
N LEU A 102 -7.51 18.61 21.42
CA LEU A 102 -7.77 17.68 20.33
C LEU A 102 -7.43 16.21 20.62
N ALA A 103 -6.59 15.91 21.61
CA ALA A 103 -6.25 14.52 21.98
C ALA A 103 -6.88 14.03 23.28
N LEU A 104 -7.20 14.93 24.22
CA LEU A 104 -7.81 14.60 25.52
C LEU A 104 -9.23 15.16 25.70
N GLU A 105 -9.79 15.83 24.69
CA GLU A 105 -11.16 16.40 24.68
C GLU A 105 -11.43 17.37 25.85
N ARG A 106 -10.37 18.02 26.37
CA ARG A 106 -10.47 18.96 27.50
C ARG A 106 -10.87 20.34 27.02
N CYS A 107 -11.91 20.90 27.63
CA CYS A 107 -12.39 22.25 27.36
C CYS A 107 -11.33 23.30 27.75
N ILE A 108 -10.83 24.06 26.78
CA ILE A 108 -9.90 25.17 27.00
C ILE A 108 -10.68 26.45 27.33
N PRO A 109 -10.33 27.21 28.39
CA PRO A 109 -10.99 28.46 28.72
C PRO A 109 -10.94 29.47 27.57
N SER A 110 -12.04 30.18 27.32
CA SER A 110 -12.16 31.18 26.24
C SER A 110 -11.12 32.30 26.31
N SER A 111 -10.54 32.58 27.49
CA SER A 111 -9.45 33.52 27.68
C SER A 111 -8.08 33.06 27.15
N ALA A 112 -7.95 31.79 26.75
CA ALA A 112 -6.73 31.20 26.18
C ALA A 112 -6.87 30.83 24.69
N ARG A 113 -8.08 30.96 24.13
CA ARG A 113 -8.38 30.74 22.70
C ARG A 113 -8.27 32.08 21.97
N ASP A 114 -7.28 32.19 21.09
CA ASP A 114 -7.09 33.33 20.18
C ASP A 114 -7.15 32.87 18.72
N GLU A 115 -7.07 33.80 17.76
CA GLU A 115 -7.20 33.49 16.33
C GLU A 115 -6.11 32.53 15.82
N VAL A 116 -4.90 32.58 16.39
CA VAL A 116 -3.80 31.64 16.10
C VAL A 116 -4.17 30.23 16.57
N TYR A 117 -4.73 30.11 17.77
CA TYR A 117 -5.16 28.85 18.34
C TYR A 117 -6.31 28.22 17.53
N GLU A 118 -7.36 29.00 17.24
CA GLU A 118 -8.49 28.53 16.43
C GLU A 118 -8.04 28.16 15.00
N SER A 119 -7.18 28.97 14.38
CA SER A 119 -6.57 28.68 13.06
C SER A 119 -5.83 27.33 13.07
N LEU A 120 -4.99 27.10 14.08
CA LEU A 120 -4.20 25.88 14.20
C LEU A 120 -5.08 24.66 14.50
N CYS A 121 -5.98 24.75 15.48
CA CYS A 121 -6.88 23.64 15.83
C CYS A 121 -7.80 23.24 14.69
N ASN A 122 -8.42 24.20 13.97
CA ASN A 122 -9.25 23.89 12.80
C ASN A 122 -8.44 23.23 11.68
N SER A 123 -7.20 23.68 11.43
CA SER A 123 -6.34 23.12 10.38
C SER A 123 -5.81 21.73 10.74
N VAL A 124 -5.46 21.48 12.01
CA VAL A 124 -5.09 20.16 12.53
C VAL A 124 -6.28 19.20 12.47
N TYR A 125 -7.48 19.65 12.85
CA TYR A 125 -8.70 18.84 12.75
C TYR A 125 -9.03 18.50 11.29
N GLU A 126 -8.95 19.44 10.34
CA GLU A 126 -9.18 19.18 8.91
C GLU A 126 -8.21 18.12 8.36
N ILE A 127 -6.94 18.11 8.78
CA ILE A 127 -5.98 17.06 8.42
C ILE A 127 -6.36 15.70 9.05
N LEU A 128 -6.66 15.68 10.35
CA LEU A 128 -6.89 14.43 11.07
C LEU A 128 -8.19 13.72 10.68
N ASP A 129 -9.24 14.46 10.34
CA ASP A 129 -10.48 13.92 9.77
C ASP A 129 -10.22 13.27 8.40
N LYS A 130 -9.59 14.03 7.48
CA LYS A 130 -9.43 13.62 6.07
C LYS A 130 -8.36 12.55 5.85
N HIS A 131 -7.37 12.46 6.75
CA HIS A 131 -6.22 11.58 6.60
C HIS A 131 -6.07 10.57 7.75
N LEU A 132 -7.15 10.34 8.51
CA LEU A 132 -7.20 9.41 9.65
C LEU A 132 -6.54 8.05 9.37
N VAL A 133 -6.76 7.49 8.17
CA VAL A 133 -6.16 6.21 7.72
C VAL A 133 -4.63 6.30 7.62
N VAL A 134 -4.08 7.42 7.15
CA VAL A 134 -2.63 7.64 7.03
C VAL A 134 -2.00 7.73 8.42
N PHE A 135 -2.55 8.56 9.32
CA PHE A 135 -2.01 8.72 10.68
C PHE A 135 -2.17 7.44 11.52
N ASN A 136 -3.27 6.71 11.39
CA ASN A 136 -3.42 5.36 11.97
C ASN A 136 -2.35 4.40 11.41
N GLY A 137 -2.11 4.44 10.09
CA GLY A 137 -1.09 3.63 9.42
C GLY A 137 0.33 3.94 9.88
N MET A 138 0.64 5.21 10.19
CA MET A 138 1.94 5.62 10.73
C MET A 138 2.14 5.12 12.17
N ILE A 139 1.20 5.41 13.09
CA ILE A 139 1.34 5.04 14.51
C ILE A 139 1.41 3.52 14.70
N ASN A 140 0.58 2.77 13.97
CA ASN A 140 0.58 1.30 14.04
C ASN A 140 1.86 0.64 13.49
N ARG A 141 2.76 1.41 12.85
CA ARG A 141 4.06 0.95 12.34
C ARG A 141 5.24 1.56 13.10
N ILE A 142 5.12 2.80 13.54
CA ILE A 142 6.18 3.60 14.17
C ILE A 142 5.82 3.76 15.64
N GLN A 143 6.29 2.82 16.47
CA GLN A 143 6.10 2.84 17.92
C GLN A 143 7.01 3.90 18.57
N VAL A 144 6.57 5.16 18.58
CA VAL A 144 7.34 6.29 19.13
C VAL A 144 7.40 6.23 20.66
N THR A 145 8.42 5.58 21.20
CA THR A 145 8.65 5.46 22.65
C THR A 145 9.58 6.53 23.24
N ASN A 146 10.20 7.38 22.41
CA ASN A 146 11.18 8.39 22.85
C ASN A 146 11.28 9.60 21.89
N TYR A 147 11.96 10.66 22.35
CA TYR A 147 12.18 11.89 21.57
C TYR A 147 12.94 11.65 20.26
N PHE A 148 13.91 10.74 20.24
CA PHE A 148 14.71 10.47 19.04
C PHE A 148 13.80 10.04 17.88
N MET A 149 12.96 9.01 18.09
CA MET A 149 12.02 8.55 17.06
C MET A 149 10.96 9.60 16.69
N PHE A 150 10.50 10.42 17.65
CA PHE A 150 9.63 11.56 17.35
C PHE A 150 10.33 12.56 16.41
N SER A 151 11.58 12.90 16.73
CA SER A 151 12.40 13.84 15.94
C SER A 151 12.78 13.28 14.58
N THR A 152 12.94 11.95 14.43
CA THR A 152 13.12 11.31 13.11
C THR A 152 11.89 11.56 12.24
N VAL A 153 10.69 11.18 12.70
CA VAL A 153 9.45 11.37 11.90
C VAL A 153 9.18 12.85 11.60
N ALA A 154 9.51 13.74 12.54
CA ALA A 154 9.43 15.18 12.31
C ALA A 154 10.46 15.67 11.27
N ASN A 155 11.71 15.21 11.31
CA ASN A 155 12.73 15.59 10.31
C ASN A 155 12.36 15.11 8.89
N GLU A 156 11.81 13.91 8.75
CA GLU A 156 11.29 13.41 7.45
C GLU A 156 10.16 14.34 6.94
N LEU A 157 9.23 14.75 7.82
CA LEU A 157 8.15 15.69 7.49
C LEU A 157 8.66 17.08 7.01
N PHE A 158 9.86 17.48 7.40
CA PHE A 158 10.48 18.77 7.04
C PHE A 158 11.55 18.68 5.94
N GLU A 159 11.80 17.51 5.35
CA GLU A 159 12.85 17.28 4.31
C GLU A 159 14.23 17.79 4.74
N ALA A 160 14.92 17.02 5.59
CA ALA A 160 16.33 17.26 5.89
C ALA A 160 17.22 16.95 4.66
N ASN A 161 17.62 17.98 3.93
CA ASN A 161 18.53 17.89 2.77
C ASN A 161 19.95 17.51 3.20
N ALA A 162 20.19 16.21 3.44
CA ALA A 162 21.51 15.67 3.70
C ALA A 162 22.35 15.54 2.40
N ASN A 163 22.73 16.68 1.82
CA ASN A 163 23.98 16.75 1.06
C ASN A 163 25.11 16.36 2.03
N ASN A 164 26.03 15.48 1.61
CA ASN A 164 27.04 14.91 2.51
C ASN A 164 28.23 15.85 2.76
N GLU A 165 27.95 17.07 3.23
CA GLU A 165 28.93 17.96 3.84
C GLU A 165 28.54 18.22 5.30
N VAL A 166 29.49 18.02 6.22
CA VAL A 166 29.22 18.03 7.67
C VAL A 166 29.17 19.47 8.16
N GLY A 167 27.98 20.07 8.18
CA GLY A 167 27.79 21.39 8.79
C GLY A 167 26.36 21.95 8.74
N ASP A 168 25.62 21.70 7.66
CA ASP A 168 24.39 22.44 7.36
C ASP A 168 23.16 21.52 7.23
N TYR A 169 22.14 21.77 8.05
CA TYR A 169 20.91 20.95 8.16
C TYR A 169 19.67 21.82 7.90
N ASP A 170 19.64 22.47 6.75
CA ASP A 170 18.61 23.44 6.41
C ASP A 170 17.25 22.75 6.12
N LEU A 171 16.40 22.67 7.14
CA LEU A 171 15.08 22.05 7.10
C LEU A 171 14.11 22.91 6.26
N ARG A 172 13.41 22.29 5.32
CA ARG A 172 12.37 22.95 4.52
C ARG A 172 11.07 23.10 5.30
N ILE A 173 11.06 24.07 6.20
CA ILE A 173 9.92 24.42 7.04
C ILE A 173 8.90 25.22 6.25
N THR A 174 7.65 24.78 6.28
CA THR A 174 6.49 25.52 5.78
C THR A 174 5.37 25.44 6.81
N TRP A 175 4.45 26.41 6.81
CA TRP A 175 3.31 26.41 7.71
C TRP A 175 2.41 25.18 7.55
N GLY A 176 2.25 24.64 6.35
CA GLY A 176 1.56 23.36 6.13
C GLY A 176 2.24 22.16 6.79
N ARG A 177 3.58 22.11 6.80
CA ARG A 177 4.35 21.08 7.54
C ARG A 177 4.27 21.29 9.06
N ILE A 178 4.21 22.53 9.54
CA ILE A 178 3.97 22.84 10.96
C ILE A 178 2.59 22.31 11.41
N VAL A 179 1.52 22.53 10.63
CA VAL A 179 0.19 21.97 10.95
C VAL A 179 0.24 20.43 10.96
N SER A 180 0.92 19.79 10.00
CA SER A 180 1.10 18.33 9.97
C SER A 180 1.90 17.78 11.16
N LEU A 181 2.88 18.52 11.70
CA LEU A 181 3.63 18.14 12.90
C LEU A 181 2.70 18.10 14.13
N PHE A 182 1.86 19.13 14.28
CA PHE A 182 0.86 19.18 15.35
C PHE A 182 -0.20 18.06 15.18
N ALA A 183 -0.63 17.78 13.96
CA ALA A 183 -1.54 16.65 13.68
C ALA A 183 -0.92 15.30 14.06
N PHE A 184 0.36 15.06 13.71
CA PHE A 184 1.08 13.86 14.11
C PHE A 184 1.14 13.71 15.65
N ALA A 185 1.53 14.77 16.35
CA ALA A 185 1.59 14.76 17.81
C ALA A 185 0.22 14.56 18.49
N VAL A 186 -0.84 15.24 18.00
CA VAL A 186 -2.21 15.04 18.49
C VAL A 186 -2.66 13.58 18.30
N ARG A 187 -2.43 13.00 17.13
CA ARG A 187 -2.88 11.61 16.88
C ARG A 187 -2.01 10.59 17.61
N LEU A 188 -0.73 10.85 17.85
CA LEU A 188 0.12 10.04 18.74
C LEU A 188 -0.38 10.11 20.20
N ALA A 189 -0.69 11.30 20.70
CA ALA A 189 -1.28 11.48 22.03
C ALA A 189 -2.64 10.77 22.20
N ARG A 190 -3.48 10.71 21.15
CA ARG A 190 -4.74 9.93 21.16
C ARG A 190 -4.53 8.42 21.35
N GLU A 191 -3.39 7.87 20.91
CA GLU A 191 -3.05 6.45 21.14
C GLU A 191 -2.70 6.20 22.62
N TYR A 192 -2.13 7.20 23.28
CA TYR A 192 -1.72 7.14 24.69
C TYR A 192 -2.71 7.78 25.67
N ARG A 193 -3.96 8.05 25.24
CA ARG A 193 -4.98 8.74 26.04
C ARG A 193 -5.19 8.13 27.45
N ASP A 194 -5.04 6.80 27.54
CA ASP A 194 -5.24 6.00 28.75
C ASP A 194 -3.95 5.93 29.61
N SER A 195 -2.95 6.77 29.33
CA SER A 195 -1.65 6.85 30.02
C SER A 195 -1.12 8.30 30.06
N PRO A 196 -1.54 9.12 31.04
CA PRO A 196 -1.25 10.56 31.09
C PRO A 196 0.24 10.92 30.94
N ASP A 197 1.14 10.18 31.59
CA ASP A 197 2.58 10.44 31.54
C ASP A 197 3.16 10.36 30.12
N ARG A 198 2.60 9.49 29.28
CA ARG A 198 2.95 9.33 27.86
C ARG A 198 2.39 10.45 26.99
N VAL A 199 1.21 10.99 27.32
CA VAL A 199 0.68 12.18 26.64
C VAL A 199 1.54 13.40 26.98
N ASP A 200 1.95 13.54 28.24
CA ASP A 200 2.87 14.59 28.67
C ASP A 200 4.28 14.43 28.06
N GLU A 201 4.72 13.21 27.75
CA GLU A 201 5.93 12.96 26.93
C GLU A 201 5.75 13.46 25.50
N VAL A 202 4.65 13.14 24.83
CA VAL A 202 4.36 13.62 23.47
C VAL A 202 4.29 15.16 23.43
N ILE A 203 3.69 15.80 24.43
CA ILE A 203 3.70 17.26 24.57
C ILE A 203 5.13 17.79 24.75
N ARG A 204 5.95 17.17 25.60
CA ARG A 204 7.38 17.53 25.77
C ARG A 204 8.18 17.34 24.48
N PHE A 205 7.89 16.31 23.68
CA PHE A 205 8.56 16.07 22.40
C PHE A 205 8.17 17.11 21.35
N LEU A 206 6.88 17.39 21.18
CA LEU A 206 6.38 18.45 20.29
C LEU A 206 6.95 19.82 20.69
N ALA A 207 6.91 20.16 21.98
CA ALA A 207 7.42 21.43 22.51
C ALA A 207 8.94 21.58 22.26
N SER A 208 9.74 20.56 22.57
CA SER A 208 11.18 20.55 22.27
C SER A 208 11.46 20.73 20.78
N TYR A 209 10.72 20.03 19.92
CA TYR A 209 10.94 20.10 18.47
C TYR A 209 10.55 21.47 17.91
N VAL A 210 9.40 22.02 18.33
CA VAL A 210 8.94 23.36 17.94
C VAL A 210 9.98 24.41 18.34
N THR A 211 10.46 24.39 19.59
CA THR A 211 11.47 25.35 20.07
C THR A 211 12.80 25.26 19.32
N LYS A 212 13.27 24.05 19.01
CA LYS A 212 14.59 23.84 18.36
C LYS A 212 14.59 24.10 16.86
N HIS A 213 13.51 23.78 16.16
CA HIS A 213 13.49 23.75 14.69
C HIS A 213 12.47 24.72 14.10
N VAL A 214 11.26 24.83 14.67
CA VAL A 214 10.16 25.61 14.07
C VAL A 214 10.23 27.11 14.41
N ILE A 215 10.65 27.46 15.62
CA ILE A 215 10.67 28.86 16.09
C ILE A 215 11.51 29.83 15.22
N PRO A 216 12.70 29.47 14.68
CA PRO A 216 13.44 30.34 13.77
C PRO A 216 12.59 30.78 12.57
N PHE A 217 12.07 29.82 11.79
CA PHE A 217 11.17 30.08 10.65
C PHE A 217 9.93 30.90 11.04
N VAL A 218 9.33 30.62 12.22
CA VAL A 218 8.17 31.39 12.70
C VAL A 218 8.56 32.84 12.98
N ARG A 219 9.74 33.11 13.55
CA ARG A 219 10.24 34.47 13.78
C ARG A 219 10.47 35.21 12.46
N ASP A 220 11.13 34.57 11.51
CA ASP A 220 11.43 35.14 10.19
C ASP A 220 10.17 35.38 9.35
N SER A 221 9.13 34.58 9.59
CA SER A 221 7.78 34.74 9.01
C SER A 221 6.95 35.88 9.62
N GLY A 222 7.45 36.62 10.61
CA GLY A 222 6.69 37.67 11.32
C GLY A 222 5.94 37.21 12.58
N GLY A 223 6.18 35.98 13.04
CA GLY A 223 5.58 35.40 14.23
C GLY A 223 4.35 34.51 13.95
N TRP A 224 3.70 34.06 15.02
CA TRP A 224 2.54 33.14 14.92
C TRP A 224 1.29 33.77 14.29
N ALA A 225 1.20 35.11 14.20
CA ALA A 225 0.08 35.78 13.53
C ALA A 225 -0.01 35.42 12.04
N SER A 226 1.13 35.21 11.37
CA SER A 226 1.22 34.84 9.96
C SER A 226 0.63 33.46 9.64
N LEU A 227 0.40 32.62 10.66
CA LEU A 227 -0.42 31.41 10.52
C LEU A 227 -1.87 31.77 10.20
N VAL A 228 -2.42 32.82 10.82
CA VAL A 228 -3.81 33.27 10.60
C VAL A 228 -3.97 33.89 9.22
N GLU A 229 -2.95 34.57 8.71
CA GLU A 229 -2.95 35.11 7.33
C GLU A 229 -2.99 33.99 6.28
N GLN A 230 -2.28 32.88 6.52
CA GLN A 230 -2.25 31.73 5.60
C GLN A 230 -3.39 30.72 5.82
N PHE A 231 -3.94 30.66 7.04
CA PHE A 231 -4.98 29.72 7.47
C PHE A 231 -6.08 30.43 8.29
N PRO A 232 -6.78 31.43 7.74
CA PRO A 232 -7.74 32.23 8.51
C PRO A 232 -8.89 31.39 9.05
N ALA A 233 -9.49 31.80 10.16
CA ALA A 233 -10.59 31.08 10.81
C ALA A 233 -11.95 31.19 10.08
N GLY A 234 -11.95 31.49 8.77
CA GLY A 234 -13.13 31.69 7.93
C GLY A 234 -12.94 31.18 6.50
N ASP A 235 -14.00 31.27 5.69
CA ASP A 235 -14.10 30.64 4.36
C ASP A 235 -13.42 31.44 3.24
N MET A 236 -12.09 31.57 3.34
CA MET A 236 -11.22 31.85 2.19
C MET A 236 -11.08 30.59 1.33
N ASP A 237 -10.96 30.73 0.00
CA ASP A 237 -11.05 29.63 -0.98
C ASP A 237 -10.22 28.41 -0.55
N SER A 238 -10.94 27.44 0.04
CA SER A 238 -10.31 26.40 0.83
C SER A 238 -9.58 25.36 -0.03
N GLN A 239 -9.59 25.52 -1.36
CA GLN A 239 -8.65 24.87 -2.27
C GLN A 239 -7.19 25.23 -1.97
N MET A 240 -6.87 26.52 -1.86
CA MET A 240 -5.50 27.01 -1.74
C MET A 240 -4.93 26.69 -0.35
N ARG A 241 -5.75 26.89 0.70
CA ARG A 241 -5.51 26.39 2.05
C ARG A 241 -5.15 24.91 2.04
N ARG A 242 -5.98 24.06 1.39
CA ARG A 242 -5.73 22.62 1.29
C ARG A 242 -4.48 22.29 0.48
N ALA A 243 -4.19 22.96 -0.62
CA ALA A 243 -3.00 22.69 -1.43
C ALA A 243 -1.69 22.85 -0.63
N ILE A 244 -1.64 23.84 0.27
CA ILE A 244 -0.48 24.08 1.16
C ILE A 244 -0.39 23.01 2.27
N LEU A 245 -1.51 22.43 2.72
CA LEU A 245 -1.49 21.26 3.63
C LEU A 245 -1.09 19.97 2.90
N TRP A 246 -1.57 19.76 1.67
CA TRP A 246 -1.26 18.60 0.85
C TRP A 246 0.23 18.52 0.48
N SER A 247 0.91 19.63 0.19
CA SER A 247 2.36 19.61 -0.09
C SER A 247 3.21 19.17 1.11
N GLY A 248 2.74 19.40 2.34
CA GLY A 248 3.35 18.85 3.55
C GLY A 248 3.06 17.36 3.76
N LEU A 249 1.88 16.87 3.34
CA LEU A 249 1.47 15.48 3.53
C LEU A 249 1.94 14.53 2.40
N CYS A 250 2.17 15.05 1.19
CA CYS A 250 2.60 14.24 0.05
C CYS A 250 4.01 13.65 0.25
N SER A 251 5.00 14.42 0.71
CA SER A 251 6.34 13.88 1.04
C SER A 251 6.20 12.78 2.11
N LEU A 252 5.47 13.04 3.19
CA LEU A 252 5.22 12.09 4.28
C LEU A 252 4.61 10.74 3.80
N VAL A 253 3.69 10.78 2.83
CA VAL A 253 3.13 9.56 2.22
C VAL A 253 4.12 8.90 1.26
N CYS A 254 4.85 9.67 0.44
CA CYS A 254 5.88 9.14 -0.44
C CYS A 254 6.97 8.40 0.33
N ASP A 255 7.56 9.02 1.34
CA ASP A 255 8.76 8.48 2.00
C ASP A 255 8.40 7.32 2.95
N ILE A 256 7.45 7.49 3.86
CA ILE A 256 7.07 6.44 4.84
C ILE A 256 6.46 5.20 4.16
N PHE A 257 5.84 5.32 2.98
CA PHE A 257 5.20 4.19 2.29
C PHE A 257 6.01 3.65 1.09
N CYS A 258 6.98 4.38 0.52
CA CYS A 258 7.93 3.82 -0.47
C CYS A 258 9.19 3.20 0.15
N PHE A 259 9.59 3.57 1.38
CA PHE A 259 10.80 3.06 2.05
C PHE A 259 11.01 1.53 2.05
N PRO A 260 9.96 0.66 2.09
CA PRO A 260 10.16 -0.80 2.03
C PRO A 260 10.95 -1.30 0.81
N LEU A 261 10.91 -0.58 -0.33
CA LEU A 261 11.63 -0.97 -1.55
C LEU A 261 13.16 -0.81 -1.43
N THR A 262 13.64 0.19 -0.68
CA THR A 262 15.08 0.43 -0.47
C THR A 262 15.69 -0.66 0.42
N LEU A 263 14.98 -1.06 1.48
CA LEU A 263 15.42 -2.15 2.37
C LEU A 263 15.50 -3.52 1.67
N CYS A 264 14.54 -3.84 0.78
CA CYS A 264 14.60 -5.06 -0.02
C CYS A 264 15.82 -5.12 -0.96
N THR A 265 16.30 -3.99 -1.46
CA THR A 265 17.48 -3.95 -2.35
C THR A 265 18.82 -3.94 -1.60
N LEU A 266 18.87 -3.40 -0.37
CA LEU A 266 20.07 -3.45 0.49
C LEU A 266 20.27 -4.83 1.12
N SER A 267 19.20 -5.45 1.65
CA SER A 267 19.27 -6.76 2.30
C SER A 267 19.80 -7.87 1.37
N PHE A 268 19.51 -7.78 0.07
CA PHE A 268 20.02 -8.73 -0.93
C PHE A 268 21.51 -8.52 -1.31
N LYS A 269 22.08 -7.33 -1.10
CA LYS A 269 23.51 -7.06 -1.40
C LYS A 269 24.44 -7.36 -0.24
N CYS A 270 23.99 -7.19 1.01
CA CYS A 270 24.81 -7.51 2.19
C CYS A 270 24.99 -9.03 2.43
N LEU A 271 24.16 -9.88 1.82
CA LEU A 271 24.25 -11.34 1.96
C LEU A 271 25.22 -12.04 0.99
N ILE A 272 25.92 -11.32 0.10
CA ILE A 272 26.82 -11.92 -0.91
C ILE A 272 28.21 -11.25 -0.92
N ARG A 273 28.95 -11.41 0.18
CA ARG A 273 30.43 -11.42 0.19
C ARG A 273 30.96 -12.45 1.19
N PRO A 274 31.73 -13.46 0.78
CA PRO A 274 32.44 -14.32 1.71
C PRO A 274 33.72 -13.63 2.23
N SER A 275 34.04 -13.83 3.50
CA SER A 275 35.35 -13.50 4.09
C SER A 275 35.67 -14.50 5.22
N PRO A 276 36.94 -14.78 5.52
CA PRO A 276 37.31 -16.05 6.15
C PRO A 276 37.36 -16.04 7.69
N HIS A 277 37.29 -17.26 8.22
CA HIS A 277 37.70 -17.69 9.57
C HIS A 277 39.22 -17.44 9.82
N PRO A 278 39.73 -17.38 11.08
CA PRO A 278 39.59 -18.51 12.02
C PRO A 278 39.47 -18.26 13.56
N SER A 279 38.88 -19.28 14.19
CA SER A 279 39.03 -19.82 15.56
C SER A 279 39.78 -19.07 16.69
N HIS A 280 39.21 -19.17 17.90
CA HIS A 280 39.90 -19.78 19.06
C HIS A 280 38.89 -20.52 19.98
N GLN A 281 39.36 -21.41 20.88
CA GLN A 281 38.55 -22.34 21.68
C GLN A 281 38.67 -22.13 23.19
N MET A 282 37.63 -22.51 23.96
CA MET A 282 37.63 -23.35 25.19
C MET A 282 36.16 -23.45 25.70
N GLN A 283 35.57 -24.62 25.98
CA GLN A 283 35.74 -25.55 27.12
C GLN A 283 35.32 -24.95 28.48
N LEU A 284 34.57 -25.63 29.38
CA LEU A 284 33.88 -26.95 29.33
C LEU A 284 32.89 -27.11 30.52
N LEU A 285 32.30 -28.32 30.66
CA LEU A 285 31.68 -28.95 31.84
C LEU A 285 30.14 -28.88 32.04
N GLU A 286 29.53 -30.06 31.89
CA GLU A 286 28.25 -30.48 32.48
C GLU A 286 28.47 -30.94 33.94
N SER A 287 27.42 -30.93 34.78
CA SER A 287 27.37 -31.81 35.95
C SER A 287 25.94 -32.10 36.45
N THR A 288 25.74 -33.31 36.95
CA THR A 288 24.54 -33.89 37.63
C THR A 288 25.02 -35.11 38.43
N PRO A 289 24.22 -35.73 39.34
CA PRO A 289 22.95 -35.32 39.95
C PRO A 289 23.17 -35.04 41.47
N PRO A 290 22.46 -35.59 42.52
CA PRO A 290 21.80 -36.90 42.66
C PRO A 290 20.31 -36.87 43.07
N GLN A 291 19.68 -38.05 43.09
CA GLN A 291 18.33 -38.31 43.62
C GLN A 291 18.41 -39.29 44.80
N ILE A 292 17.81 -38.97 45.96
CA ILE A 292 17.62 -39.91 47.07
C ILE A 292 16.17 -39.82 47.60
N ARG A 293 15.68 -40.97 48.08
CA ARG A 293 14.28 -41.39 48.22
C ARG A 293 13.91 -41.55 49.70
N LEU A 294 12.71 -41.13 50.12
CA LEU A 294 11.98 -41.72 51.27
C LEU A 294 10.46 -41.42 51.22
N LYS A 295 9.70 -41.84 52.25
CA LYS A 295 8.24 -42.10 52.18
C LYS A 295 7.35 -41.06 52.88
N ARG A 296 6.10 -40.99 52.40
CA ARG A 296 4.82 -40.55 53.04
C ARG A 296 4.86 -40.14 54.51
N GLU A 297 4.17 -39.03 54.81
CA GLU A 297 3.03 -39.06 55.74
C GLU A 297 2.00 -37.96 55.39
N ASN A 298 0.80 -37.98 55.99
CA ASN A 298 -0.34 -37.13 55.61
C ASN A 298 -0.56 -35.99 56.62
N VAL A 299 -0.65 -34.74 56.14
CA VAL A 299 -1.47 -33.69 56.75
C VAL A 299 -2.19 -32.93 55.63
N SER A 300 -3.45 -32.57 55.86
CA SER A 300 -4.30 -31.81 54.95
C SER A 300 -3.99 -30.32 54.95
N ASP A 301 -4.11 -29.66 53.81
CA ASP A 301 -4.57 -28.27 53.81
C ASP A 301 -5.39 -27.93 52.56
N ASN A 302 -6.52 -27.25 52.75
CA ASN A 302 -7.47 -26.94 51.69
C ASN A 302 -7.21 -25.53 51.14
N LYS A 303 -6.94 -25.40 49.84
CA LYS A 303 -7.07 -24.11 49.15
C LYS A 303 -7.55 -24.28 47.72
N ALA A 304 -8.77 -23.81 47.45
CA ALA A 304 -9.42 -23.95 46.16
C ALA A 304 -8.65 -23.19 45.07
N LYS A 305 -8.34 -23.89 43.97
CA LYS A 305 -8.22 -23.29 42.65
C LYS A 305 -9.52 -23.56 41.90
N GLY A 306 -10.06 -22.57 41.21
CA GLY A 306 -11.16 -22.81 40.29
C GLY A 306 -10.63 -23.56 39.06
N ASP A 307 -11.28 -24.66 38.69
CA ASP A 307 -10.93 -25.41 37.49
C ASP A 307 -11.24 -24.59 36.24
N LEU A 308 -10.19 -24.16 35.53
CA LEU A 308 -10.30 -23.78 34.14
C LEU A 308 -10.60 -25.06 33.34
N VAL A 309 -11.89 -25.29 33.09
CA VAL A 309 -12.37 -26.40 32.27
C VAL A 309 -11.86 -26.22 30.84
N HIS A 310 -10.70 -26.82 30.55
CA HIS A 310 -10.28 -27.09 29.18
C HIS A 310 -11.27 -28.08 28.58
N HIS A 311 -12.28 -27.56 27.88
CA HIS A 311 -13.09 -28.36 26.99
C HIS A 311 -12.15 -29.09 26.01
N PRO A 312 -12.30 -30.42 25.84
CA PRO A 312 -11.49 -31.15 24.87
C PRO A 312 -11.76 -30.59 23.48
N VAL A 313 -10.70 -30.25 22.74
CA VAL A 313 -10.81 -29.76 21.37
C VAL A 313 -11.44 -30.87 20.51
N ASN A 314 -12.45 -30.51 19.73
CA ASN A 314 -13.14 -31.47 18.86
C ASN A 314 -12.18 -31.99 17.77
N PRO A 315 -11.96 -33.32 17.65
CA PRO A 315 -11.13 -33.89 16.59
C PRO A 315 -11.60 -33.55 15.17
N VAL A 316 -12.91 -33.28 14.97
CA VAL A 316 -13.46 -32.82 13.69
C VAL A 316 -13.00 -31.40 13.38
N ASP A 317 -13.03 -30.50 14.36
CA ASP A 317 -12.57 -29.11 14.19
C ASP A 317 -11.04 -29.05 13.99
N GLU A 318 -10.25 -29.85 14.72
CA GLU A 318 -8.79 -29.92 14.52
C GLU A 318 -8.43 -30.41 13.11
N PHE A 319 -9.12 -31.44 12.62
CA PHE A 319 -9.00 -31.92 11.24
C PHE A 319 -9.39 -30.83 10.24
N CYS A 320 -10.52 -30.16 10.43
CA CYS A 320 -11.00 -29.13 9.50
C CYS A 320 -10.09 -27.88 9.48
N VAL A 321 -9.62 -27.40 10.63
CA VAL A 321 -8.59 -26.35 10.73
C VAL A 321 -7.35 -26.76 9.94
N SER A 322 -6.86 -27.99 10.14
CA SER A 322 -5.67 -28.50 9.44
C SER A 322 -5.87 -28.60 7.93
N TYR A 323 -7.03 -29.08 7.49
CA TYR A 323 -7.42 -29.22 6.09
C TYR A 323 -7.54 -27.85 5.39
N TYR A 324 -8.39 -26.95 5.91
CA TYR A 324 -8.61 -25.62 5.33
C TYR A 324 -7.35 -24.75 5.38
N THR A 325 -6.54 -24.85 6.44
CA THR A 325 -5.22 -24.20 6.49
C THR A 325 -4.31 -24.75 5.40
N THR A 326 -4.29 -26.07 5.16
CA THR A 326 -3.44 -26.68 4.12
C THR A 326 -3.90 -26.30 2.70
N LEU A 327 -5.21 -26.18 2.45
CA LEU A 327 -5.75 -25.61 1.21
C LEU A 327 -5.36 -24.14 1.02
N SER A 328 -5.45 -23.31 2.07
CA SER A 328 -5.12 -21.87 1.99
C SER A 328 -3.65 -21.58 1.65
N HIS A 329 -2.75 -22.55 1.86
CA HIS A 329 -1.34 -22.50 1.44
C HIS A 329 -1.09 -23.28 0.13
N PHE A 330 -2.14 -23.52 -0.68
CA PHE A 330 -2.10 -24.24 -1.96
C PHE A 330 -1.45 -25.63 -1.90
N SER A 331 -1.36 -26.24 -0.71
CA SER A 331 -0.66 -27.49 -0.47
C SER A 331 -1.59 -28.68 -0.75
N PHE A 332 -2.22 -28.68 -1.93
CA PHE A 332 -3.37 -29.54 -2.28
C PHE A 332 -3.12 -31.03 -2.07
N ASP A 333 -1.92 -31.52 -2.41
CA ASP A 333 -1.62 -32.95 -2.29
C ASP A 333 -1.54 -33.37 -0.81
N LYS A 334 -1.01 -32.51 0.06
CA LYS A 334 -1.04 -32.68 1.52
C LYS A 334 -2.46 -32.51 2.10
N ALA A 335 -3.27 -31.60 1.55
CA ALA A 335 -4.68 -31.48 1.96
C ALA A 335 -5.46 -32.75 1.63
N LYS A 336 -5.14 -33.41 0.52
CA LYS A 336 -5.67 -34.74 0.17
C LYS A 336 -5.14 -35.83 1.11
N GLU A 337 -3.84 -35.85 1.42
CA GLU A 337 -3.28 -36.83 2.38
C GLU A 337 -3.96 -36.78 3.76
N LEU A 338 -4.36 -35.60 4.23
CA LEU A 338 -5.15 -35.43 5.45
C LEU A 338 -6.53 -36.10 5.34
N VAL A 339 -7.24 -35.91 4.23
CA VAL A 339 -8.52 -36.58 3.97
C VAL A 339 -8.34 -38.09 3.84
N ASP A 340 -7.34 -38.55 3.09
CA ASP A 340 -7.00 -39.97 2.92
C ASP A 340 -6.58 -40.62 4.25
N LYS A 341 -6.01 -39.87 5.20
CA LYS A 341 -5.77 -40.30 6.59
C LYS A 341 -7.08 -40.44 7.36
N GLN A 342 -7.91 -39.40 7.36
CA GLN A 342 -9.20 -39.39 8.08
C GLN A 342 -10.11 -40.54 7.60
N GLN A 343 -10.18 -40.81 6.29
CA GLN A 343 -10.95 -41.93 5.75
C GLN A 343 -10.47 -43.32 6.23
N ARG A 344 -9.16 -43.50 6.44
CA ARG A 344 -8.58 -44.74 6.98
C ARG A 344 -8.90 -44.96 8.46
N GLU A 345 -9.09 -43.89 9.24
CA GLU A 345 -9.42 -43.98 10.67
C GLU A 345 -10.89 -44.38 10.91
N TYR A 346 -11.78 -44.14 9.95
CA TYR A 346 -13.21 -44.48 10.02
C TYR A 346 -13.59 -45.74 9.21
N THR A 347 -12.62 -46.49 8.70
CA THR A 347 -12.83 -47.72 7.91
C THR A 347 -12.07 -48.92 8.47
N VAL A 348 -12.68 -50.10 8.41
CA VAL A 348 -12.15 -51.36 8.93
C VAL A 348 -11.82 -52.29 7.76
N ARG A 349 -10.64 -52.91 7.81
CA ARG A 349 -10.25 -53.98 6.87
C ARG A 349 -10.74 -55.33 7.40
N VAL A 350 -11.66 -55.95 6.69
CA VAL A 350 -12.25 -57.26 7.03
C VAL A 350 -11.83 -58.29 5.98
N HIS A 351 -11.42 -59.48 6.41
CA HIS A 351 -11.17 -60.59 5.49
C HIS A 351 -12.51 -61.18 5.04
N GLY A 352 -12.85 -60.99 3.76
CA GLY A 352 -13.96 -61.65 3.09
C GLY A 352 -13.50 -62.88 2.30
N PRO A 353 -14.44 -63.70 1.78
CA PRO A 353 -14.12 -64.92 1.04
C PRO A 353 -13.38 -64.69 -0.29
N HIS A 354 -13.24 -63.44 -0.75
CA HIS A 354 -12.51 -63.04 -1.96
C HIS A 354 -11.31 -62.11 -1.64
N GLY A 355 -10.85 -62.07 -0.38
CA GLY A 355 -9.72 -61.24 0.07
C GLY A 355 -10.12 -60.12 1.04
N ILE A 356 -9.19 -59.19 1.29
CA ILE A 356 -9.40 -58.09 2.25
C ILE A 356 -10.31 -57.02 1.62
N VAL A 357 -11.49 -56.84 2.21
CA VAL A 357 -12.45 -55.78 1.84
C VAL A 357 -12.38 -54.67 2.89
N THR A 358 -12.44 -53.42 2.47
CA THR A 358 -12.52 -52.26 3.38
C THR A 358 -13.98 -51.84 3.51
N VAL A 359 -14.49 -51.78 4.73
CA VAL A 359 -15.89 -51.44 5.05
C VAL A 359 -15.96 -50.30 6.08
N PRO A 360 -17.04 -49.50 6.14
CA PRO A 360 -17.20 -48.49 7.19
C PRO A 360 -17.23 -49.11 8.59
N ALA A 361 -16.67 -48.43 9.59
CA ALA A 361 -16.89 -48.78 10.99
C ALA A 361 -18.39 -48.62 11.33
N GLY A 362 -19.10 -49.74 11.51
CA GLY A 362 -20.54 -49.83 11.22
C GLY A 362 -21.51 -49.03 12.10
N ILE A 363 -21.77 -47.77 11.73
CA ILE A 363 -22.90 -46.95 12.20
C ILE A 363 -23.35 -46.07 11.01
N PRO A 364 -24.65 -45.82 10.74
CA PRO A 364 -25.06 -44.92 9.66
C PRO A 364 -24.43 -43.51 9.74
N LYS A 365 -24.13 -43.04 10.95
CA LYS A 365 -23.46 -41.75 11.22
C LYS A 365 -22.03 -41.68 10.66
N THR A 366 -21.27 -42.78 10.64
CA THR A 366 -19.91 -42.80 10.07
C THR A 366 -19.95 -42.84 8.53
N HIS A 367 -21.02 -43.39 7.93
CA HIS A 367 -21.19 -43.40 6.48
C HIS A 367 -21.37 -41.99 5.91
N ASN A 368 -22.24 -41.16 6.51
CA ASN A 368 -22.42 -39.77 6.06
C ASN A 368 -21.13 -38.94 6.20
N TRP A 369 -20.32 -39.18 7.23
CA TRP A 369 -18.99 -38.56 7.37
C TRP A 369 -18.01 -39.05 6.30
N LEU A 370 -18.00 -40.35 5.97
CA LEU A 370 -17.15 -40.91 4.92
C LEU A 370 -17.49 -40.33 3.53
N LEU A 371 -18.77 -40.10 3.23
CA LEU A 371 -19.25 -39.44 2.00
C LEU A 371 -18.88 -37.95 1.95
N LEU A 372 -18.95 -37.23 3.08
CA LEU A 372 -18.47 -35.85 3.19
C LEU A 372 -16.95 -35.78 2.99
N LEU A 373 -16.16 -36.66 3.61
CA LEU A 373 -14.73 -36.78 3.35
C LEU A 373 -14.41 -37.09 1.88
N GLN A 374 -15.17 -37.97 1.23
CA GLN A 374 -15.01 -38.24 -0.20
C GLN A 374 -15.27 -36.98 -1.04
N SER A 375 -16.28 -36.19 -0.67
CA SER A 375 -16.59 -34.91 -1.29
C SER A 375 -15.50 -33.86 -1.08
N MET A 376 -14.88 -33.81 0.12
CA MET A 376 -13.71 -32.97 0.41
C MET A 376 -12.46 -33.41 -0.38
N ASN A 377 -12.28 -34.72 -0.62
CA ASN A 377 -11.22 -35.24 -1.49
C ASN A 377 -11.38 -34.72 -2.93
N HIS A 378 -12.59 -34.86 -3.49
CA HIS A 378 -12.92 -34.34 -4.81
C HIS A 378 -12.81 -32.81 -4.88
N PHE A 379 -13.23 -32.09 -3.84
CA PHE A 379 -13.09 -30.63 -3.75
C PHE A 379 -11.62 -30.19 -3.75
N THR A 380 -10.73 -30.90 -3.04
CA THR A 380 -9.29 -30.62 -3.04
C THR A 380 -8.67 -30.70 -4.44
N VAL A 381 -9.09 -31.70 -5.23
CA VAL A 381 -8.65 -31.86 -6.62
C VAL A 381 -9.25 -30.77 -7.52
N ALA A 382 -10.51 -30.39 -7.27
CA ALA A 382 -11.18 -29.30 -7.98
C ALA A 382 -10.52 -27.94 -7.71
N GLU A 383 -10.21 -27.60 -6.45
CA GLU A 383 -9.55 -26.36 -6.05
C GLU A 383 -8.14 -26.25 -6.67
N LYS A 384 -7.39 -27.37 -6.74
CA LYS A 384 -6.10 -27.44 -7.47
C LYS A 384 -6.26 -27.11 -8.95
N GLY A 385 -7.37 -27.51 -9.57
CA GLY A 385 -7.72 -27.15 -10.95
C GLY A 385 -8.12 -25.67 -11.09
N TYR A 386 -8.96 -25.17 -10.18
CA TYR A 386 -9.45 -23.81 -10.16
C TYR A 386 -8.30 -22.79 -10.05
N MET A 387 -7.42 -22.94 -9.06
CA MET A 387 -6.30 -22.01 -8.83
C MET A 387 -5.26 -22.02 -9.97
N ASN A 388 -5.30 -23.05 -10.83
CA ASN A 388 -4.50 -23.17 -12.04
C ASN A 388 -5.31 -22.93 -13.34
N LEU A 389 -6.48 -22.30 -13.22
CA LEU A 389 -7.36 -21.86 -14.32
C LEU A 389 -7.70 -22.97 -15.33
N THR A 390 -7.75 -24.24 -14.90
CA THR A 390 -7.94 -25.37 -15.83
C THR A 390 -9.30 -25.38 -16.52
N PHE A 391 -10.27 -24.59 -16.04
CA PHE A 391 -11.58 -24.38 -16.66
C PHE A 391 -11.54 -23.41 -17.86
N LEU A 392 -10.58 -22.48 -17.89
CA LEU A 392 -10.39 -21.53 -19.01
C LEU A 392 -9.47 -22.07 -20.11
N ALA A 393 -8.87 -23.24 -19.90
CA ALA A 393 -7.86 -23.81 -20.78
C ALA A 393 -8.40 -24.08 -22.20
N PRO A 394 -7.60 -23.89 -23.28
CA PRO A 394 -8.11 -23.99 -24.64
C PRO A 394 -8.49 -25.42 -25.01
N LYS A 395 -9.59 -25.56 -25.77
CA LYS A 395 -10.03 -26.82 -26.38
C LYS A 395 -9.05 -27.25 -27.48
N GLY A 396 -8.01 -27.97 -27.11
CA GLY A 396 -7.05 -28.57 -28.04
C GLY A 396 -7.62 -29.83 -28.71
N PHE A 397 -7.21 -30.10 -29.95
CA PHE A 397 -7.72 -31.21 -30.79
C PHE A 397 -7.64 -32.62 -30.15
N LEU A 398 -6.78 -32.80 -29.14
CA LEU A 398 -6.64 -34.04 -28.35
C LEU A 398 -6.79 -33.82 -26.83
N ARG A 399 -7.23 -32.65 -26.39
CA ARG A 399 -7.39 -32.31 -24.96
C ARG A 399 -8.85 -32.50 -24.54
N LYS A 400 -9.11 -33.46 -23.65
CA LYS A 400 -10.42 -33.65 -23.02
C LYS A 400 -10.89 -32.34 -22.38
N ASP A 401 -12.16 -31.99 -22.63
CA ASP A 401 -12.80 -30.80 -22.05
C ASP A 401 -12.66 -30.78 -20.51
N SER A 402 -12.45 -29.58 -19.97
CA SER A 402 -12.34 -29.39 -18.53
C SER A 402 -13.70 -29.56 -17.85
N ASN A 403 -13.90 -30.69 -17.19
CA ASN A 403 -15.13 -31.01 -16.47
C ASN A 403 -15.21 -30.35 -15.08
N LEU A 404 -14.33 -29.37 -14.77
CA LEU A 404 -14.21 -28.79 -13.43
C LEU A 404 -15.53 -28.20 -12.90
N LYS A 405 -16.21 -27.40 -13.72
CA LYS A 405 -17.50 -26.75 -13.38
C LYS A 405 -18.56 -27.82 -13.05
N SER A 406 -18.67 -28.83 -13.90
CA SER A 406 -19.54 -30.00 -13.70
C SER A 406 -19.17 -30.79 -12.44
N SER A 407 -17.89 -30.97 -12.14
CA SER A 407 -17.42 -31.67 -10.94
C SER A 407 -17.79 -30.92 -9.65
N LEU A 408 -17.62 -29.60 -9.62
CA LEU A 408 -18.06 -28.75 -8.51
C LEU A 408 -19.59 -28.77 -8.35
N MET A 409 -20.35 -28.74 -9.45
CA MET A 409 -21.81 -28.90 -9.43
C MET A 409 -22.25 -30.27 -8.90
N VAL A 410 -21.55 -31.36 -9.26
CA VAL A 410 -21.81 -32.70 -8.71
C VAL A 410 -21.52 -32.75 -7.20
N ILE A 411 -20.38 -32.24 -6.74
CA ILE A 411 -20.06 -32.14 -5.31
C ILE A 411 -21.18 -31.38 -4.56
N LYS A 412 -21.59 -30.21 -5.07
CA LYS A 412 -22.68 -29.40 -4.47
C LYS A 412 -24.03 -30.13 -4.47
N SER A 413 -24.30 -30.93 -5.51
CA SER A 413 -25.52 -31.73 -5.63
C SER A 413 -25.54 -32.90 -4.64
N ASP A 414 -24.44 -33.64 -4.52
CA ASP A 414 -24.36 -34.83 -3.68
C ASP A 414 -24.32 -34.49 -2.19
N LEU A 415 -23.60 -33.43 -1.80
CA LEU A 415 -23.65 -32.91 -0.43
C LEU A 415 -25.06 -32.49 -0.01
N LYS A 416 -25.84 -31.86 -0.91
CA LYS A 416 -27.25 -31.50 -0.65
C LYS A 416 -28.20 -32.69 -0.54
N LYS A 417 -27.79 -33.92 -0.91
CA LYS A 417 -28.58 -35.15 -0.75
C LYS A 417 -28.30 -35.86 0.58
N LEU A 418 -27.27 -35.46 1.34
CA LEU A 418 -26.92 -36.08 2.62
C LEU A 418 -27.95 -35.70 3.69
N SER A 419 -28.88 -36.62 3.96
CA SER A 419 -29.96 -36.43 4.92
C SER A 419 -29.47 -36.35 6.37
N GLU A 420 -30.26 -35.64 7.18
CA GLU A 420 -30.19 -35.73 8.64
C GLU A 420 -30.66 -37.12 9.10
N PRO A 421 -30.16 -37.67 10.24
CA PRO A 421 -29.41 -36.99 11.29
C PRO A 421 -27.88 -37.13 11.13
N ILE A 422 -27.25 -36.05 10.65
CA ILE A 422 -25.81 -35.85 10.78
C ILE A 422 -25.54 -35.31 12.20
N LEU A 423 -24.36 -35.57 12.78
CA LEU A 423 -23.91 -34.84 13.97
C LEU A 423 -23.70 -33.36 13.59
N ASP A 424 -24.10 -32.43 14.46
CA ASP A 424 -24.09 -30.98 14.19
C ASP A 424 -22.75 -30.48 13.62
N GLU A 425 -21.65 -31.00 14.15
CA GLU A 425 -20.29 -30.76 13.67
C GLU A 425 -20.09 -31.07 12.17
N HIS A 426 -20.46 -32.26 11.68
CA HIS A 426 -20.31 -32.56 10.25
C HIS A 426 -21.41 -31.90 9.40
N ALA A 427 -22.56 -31.54 9.98
CA ALA A 427 -23.59 -30.77 9.29
C ALA A 427 -23.08 -29.38 8.92
N VAL A 428 -22.32 -28.72 9.81
CA VAL A 428 -21.66 -27.45 9.48
C VAL A 428 -20.57 -27.63 8.43
N VAL A 429 -19.73 -28.67 8.52
CA VAL A 429 -18.70 -28.93 7.49
C VAL A 429 -19.33 -29.21 6.12
N ARG A 430 -20.52 -29.83 6.06
CA ARG A 430 -21.32 -29.99 4.83
C ARG A 430 -21.71 -28.63 4.25
N GLU A 431 -22.27 -27.72 5.06
CA GLU A 431 -22.67 -26.40 4.57
C GLU A 431 -21.47 -25.51 4.18
N GLU A 432 -20.36 -25.53 4.94
CA GLU A 432 -19.16 -24.76 4.58
C GLU A 432 -18.58 -25.17 3.22
N VAL A 433 -18.57 -26.48 2.90
CA VAL A 433 -18.15 -26.95 1.57
C VAL A 433 -19.17 -26.57 0.51
N ILE A 434 -20.49 -26.63 0.77
CA ILE A 434 -21.55 -26.19 -0.18
C ILE A 434 -21.43 -24.68 -0.49
N ALA A 435 -21.15 -23.86 0.53
CA ALA A 435 -20.96 -22.41 0.44
C ALA A 435 -19.75 -22.06 -0.43
N VAL A 436 -18.58 -22.61 -0.08
CA VAL A 436 -17.30 -22.43 -0.79
C VAL A 436 -17.38 -22.92 -2.23
N VAL A 437 -17.90 -24.13 -2.46
CA VAL A 437 -18.13 -24.66 -3.82
C VAL A 437 -19.08 -23.77 -4.61
N GLY A 438 -20.05 -23.14 -3.94
CA GLY A 438 -20.87 -22.10 -4.53
C GLY A 438 -20.08 -20.88 -4.97
N LEU A 439 -19.30 -20.25 -4.06
CA LEU A 439 -18.52 -19.04 -4.38
C LEU A 439 -17.49 -19.32 -5.49
N ARG A 440 -16.91 -20.52 -5.53
CA ARG A 440 -16.01 -20.97 -6.60
C ARG A 440 -16.71 -21.07 -7.95
N LEU A 441 -17.96 -21.53 -8.02
CA LEU A 441 -18.74 -21.56 -9.27
C LEU A 441 -19.02 -20.13 -9.77
N ASP A 442 -19.50 -19.24 -8.91
CA ASP A 442 -19.79 -17.84 -9.27
C ASP A 442 -18.54 -17.13 -9.80
N LEU A 443 -17.38 -17.35 -9.15
CA LEU A 443 -16.08 -16.83 -9.61
C LEU A 443 -15.61 -17.45 -10.93
N MET A 444 -15.94 -18.72 -11.22
CA MET A 444 -15.64 -19.31 -12.54
C MET A 444 -16.41 -18.60 -13.65
N ASP A 445 -17.71 -18.35 -13.47
CA ASP A 445 -18.52 -17.57 -14.42
C ASP A 445 -18.00 -16.13 -14.58
N PHE A 446 -17.62 -15.48 -13.48
CA PHE A 446 -16.98 -14.16 -13.52
C PHE A 446 -15.63 -14.17 -14.28
N TYR A 447 -14.72 -15.11 -14.03
CA TYR A 447 -13.45 -15.20 -14.77
C TYR A 447 -13.66 -15.62 -16.25
N GLU A 448 -14.68 -16.43 -16.55
CA GLU A 448 -15.10 -16.74 -17.92
C GLU A 448 -15.53 -15.44 -18.66
N LYS A 449 -16.35 -14.57 -18.03
CA LYS A 449 -16.76 -13.25 -18.57
C LYS A 449 -15.58 -12.27 -18.64
N LEU A 450 -14.77 -12.15 -17.59
CA LEU A 450 -13.61 -11.26 -17.54
C LEU A 450 -12.57 -11.57 -18.63
N SER A 451 -12.36 -12.85 -18.95
CA SER A 451 -11.47 -13.26 -20.05
C SER A 451 -11.97 -12.90 -21.45
N LEU A 452 -13.22 -12.41 -21.60
CA LEU A 452 -13.76 -11.86 -22.85
C LEU A 452 -13.50 -10.35 -22.98
N LEU A 453 -13.27 -9.62 -21.88
CA LEU A 453 -12.99 -8.17 -21.91
C LEU A 453 -11.77 -7.83 -22.79
N GLY A 454 -10.81 -8.75 -22.91
CA GLY A 454 -9.64 -8.59 -23.78
C GLY A 454 -9.83 -8.95 -25.26
N THR A 455 -11.02 -9.40 -25.68
CA THR A 455 -11.28 -9.85 -27.06
C THR A 455 -12.64 -9.44 -27.63
N ALA A 456 -13.62 -9.05 -26.80
CA ALA A 456 -14.97 -8.68 -27.20
C ALA A 456 -15.22 -7.17 -27.05
N LYS A 457 -15.93 -6.56 -28.02
CA LYS A 457 -16.32 -5.13 -27.99
C LYS A 457 -17.54 -4.81 -27.11
N ASN A 458 -18.13 -5.82 -26.46
CA ASN A 458 -19.47 -5.74 -25.85
C ASN A 458 -19.47 -6.10 -24.35
N VAL A 459 -18.31 -6.07 -23.68
CA VAL A 459 -18.20 -6.29 -22.23
C VAL A 459 -17.63 -5.01 -21.63
N GLU A 460 -18.43 -4.28 -20.86
CA GLU A 460 -17.95 -3.08 -20.17
C GLU A 460 -17.47 -3.43 -18.75
N ILE A 461 -16.54 -2.64 -18.21
CA ILE A 461 -16.02 -2.88 -16.86
C ILE A 461 -17.07 -2.61 -15.77
N VAL A 462 -18.06 -1.77 -16.04
CA VAL A 462 -19.16 -1.48 -15.10
C VAL A 462 -20.01 -2.73 -14.85
N ASP A 463 -20.24 -3.55 -15.88
CA ASP A 463 -20.95 -4.82 -15.75
C ASP A 463 -20.15 -5.79 -14.86
N LEU A 464 -18.84 -5.89 -15.09
CA LEU A 464 -17.93 -6.77 -14.35
C LEU A 464 -17.73 -6.32 -12.89
N LEU A 465 -17.79 -5.02 -12.62
CA LEU A 465 -17.83 -4.48 -11.26
C LEU A 465 -19.14 -4.86 -10.56
N SER A 466 -20.27 -4.75 -11.25
CA SER A 466 -21.57 -5.16 -10.72
C SER A 466 -21.60 -6.67 -10.40
N ASP A 467 -21.05 -7.51 -11.29
CA ASP A 467 -20.96 -8.96 -11.04
C ASP A 467 -20.10 -9.28 -9.80
N VAL A 468 -18.92 -8.64 -9.67
CA VAL A 468 -17.99 -8.98 -8.57
C VAL A 468 -18.46 -8.43 -7.22
N GLU A 469 -19.20 -7.33 -7.20
CA GLU A 469 -19.79 -6.80 -5.97
C GLU A 469 -20.88 -7.73 -5.41
N LEU A 470 -21.71 -8.35 -6.27
CA LEU A 470 -22.64 -9.41 -5.84
C LEU A 470 -21.91 -10.63 -5.26
N ILE A 471 -20.73 -10.99 -5.80
CA ILE A 471 -19.88 -12.07 -5.27
C ILE A 471 -19.24 -11.65 -3.92
N VAL A 472 -18.85 -10.39 -3.76
CA VAL A 472 -18.32 -9.83 -2.49
C VAL A 472 -19.38 -9.87 -1.40
N ASP A 473 -20.62 -9.47 -1.68
CA ASP A 473 -21.71 -9.48 -0.70
C ASP A 473 -22.03 -10.91 -0.26
N ARG A 474 -22.21 -11.84 -1.20
CA ARG A 474 -22.42 -13.26 -0.87
C ARG A 474 -21.23 -13.84 -0.11
N TYR A 475 -19.98 -13.53 -0.49
CA TYR A 475 -18.79 -13.94 0.26
C TYR A 475 -18.82 -13.43 1.71
N ASN A 476 -19.24 -12.17 1.94
CA ASN A 476 -19.35 -11.60 3.28
C ASN A 476 -20.47 -12.23 4.12
N GLU A 477 -21.57 -12.70 3.51
CA GLU A 477 -22.60 -13.49 4.18
C GLU A 477 -22.07 -14.87 4.61
N GLU A 478 -21.52 -15.64 3.67
CA GLU A 478 -21.01 -17.01 3.91
C GLU A 478 -19.85 -17.00 4.93
N LYS A 479 -18.96 -16.01 4.85
CA LYS A 479 -17.86 -15.74 5.80
C LYS A 479 -18.35 -15.40 7.22
N ARG A 480 -19.55 -14.83 7.36
CA ARG A 480 -20.19 -14.52 8.65
C ARG A 480 -20.92 -15.73 9.24
N ALA A 481 -21.37 -16.67 8.39
CA ALA A 481 -22.02 -17.91 8.80
C ALA A 481 -21.03 -19.04 9.16
N SER A 482 -19.83 -19.05 8.57
CA SER A 482 -18.78 -20.05 8.80
C SER A 482 -18.28 -20.12 10.26
N ARG A 483 -17.98 -21.33 10.74
CA ARG A 483 -17.35 -21.57 12.05
C ARG A 483 -15.84 -21.29 11.99
N SER A 484 -15.16 -21.37 13.13
CA SER A 484 -13.73 -21.04 13.23
C SER A 484 -12.80 -21.91 12.39
N ALA A 485 -13.22 -23.10 11.97
CA ALA A 485 -12.37 -24.05 11.27
C ALA A 485 -11.95 -23.59 9.85
N ALA A 486 -12.88 -23.01 9.07
CA ALA A 486 -12.60 -22.59 7.69
C ALA A 486 -11.98 -21.19 7.56
N LYS A 487 -11.77 -20.45 8.67
CA LYS A 487 -11.26 -19.06 8.68
C LYS A 487 -10.01 -18.84 7.81
N ALA A 488 -9.07 -19.78 7.83
CA ALA A 488 -7.84 -19.71 7.00
C ALA A 488 -8.15 -19.74 5.49
N PHE A 489 -9.11 -20.57 5.07
CA PHE A 489 -9.55 -20.66 3.68
C PHE A 489 -10.36 -19.42 3.27
N TYR A 490 -11.33 -18.99 4.09
CA TYR A 490 -12.09 -17.76 3.82
C TYR A 490 -11.20 -16.50 3.75
N ARG A 491 -10.06 -16.44 4.47
CA ARG A 491 -9.08 -15.35 4.29
C ARG A 491 -8.36 -15.44 2.94
N SER A 492 -7.96 -16.62 2.50
CA SER A 492 -7.33 -16.80 1.18
C SER A 492 -8.27 -16.48 0.03
N LEU A 493 -9.55 -16.87 0.15
CA LEU A 493 -10.62 -16.49 -0.77
C LEU A 493 -10.88 -14.96 -0.75
N GLY A 494 -10.78 -14.33 0.42
CA GLY A 494 -10.87 -12.87 0.57
C GLY A 494 -9.79 -12.14 -0.19
N TRP A 495 -8.52 -12.50 0.01
CA TRP A 495 -7.42 -11.89 -0.75
C TRP A 495 -7.58 -12.02 -2.27
N GLU A 496 -8.18 -13.12 -2.76
CA GLU A 496 -8.50 -13.31 -4.18
C GLU A 496 -9.57 -12.33 -4.67
N ILE A 497 -10.76 -12.36 -4.05
CA ILE A 497 -11.93 -11.56 -4.44
C ILE A 497 -11.65 -10.06 -4.26
N GLU A 498 -11.16 -9.67 -3.08
CA GLU A 498 -10.93 -8.27 -2.71
C GLU A 498 -9.83 -7.65 -3.60
N SER A 499 -8.73 -8.38 -3.87
CA SER A 499 -7.68 -7.87 -4.78
C SER A 499 -8.20 -7.65 -6.21
N VAL A 500 -8.97 -8.59 -6.77
CA VAL A 500 -9.52 -8.43 -8.13
C VAL A 500 -10.54 -7.30 -8.17
N THR A 501 -11.39 -7.16 -7.14
CA THR A 501 -12.34 -6.05 -7.00
C THR A 501 -11.61 -4.71 -7.02
N TYR A 502 -10.58 -4.53 -6.19
CA TYR A 502 -9.81 -3.27 -6.18
C TYR A 502 -9.09 -3.03 -7.51
N LEU A 503 -8.56 -4.05 -8.18
CA LEU A 503 -7.91 -3.87 -9.50
C LEU A 503 -8.92 -3.48 -10.61
N LEU A 504 -10.15 -4.00 -10.59
CA LEU A 504 -11.19 -3.52 -11.51
C LEU A 504 -11.63 -2.09 -11.18
N LYS A 505 -11.77 -1.75 -9.89
CA LYS A 505 -12.11 -0.37 -9.47
C LYS A 505 -11.01 0.61 -9.85
N ALA A 506 -9.73 0.22 -9.73
CA ALA A 506 -8.60 0.99 -10.25
C ALA A 506 -8.68 1.19 -11.77
N HIS A 507 -8.95 0.15 -12.56
CA HIS A 507 -9.05 0.29 -14.02
C HIS A 507 -10.17 1.27 -14.43
N ALA A 508 -11.36 1.14 -13.83
CA ALA A 508 -12.50 2.01 -14.12
C ALA A 508 -12.26 3.47 -13.70
N THR A 509 -11.57 3.71 -12.58
CA THR A 509 -11.25 5.07 -12.10
C THR A 509 -10.13 5.74 -12.91
N VAL A 510 -9.11 4.98 -13.36
CA VAL A 510 -8.12 5.48 -14.35
C VAL A 510 -8.82 5.91 -15.65
N GLN A 511 -9.78 5.13 -16.15
CA GLN A 511 -10.55 5.46 -17.36
C GLN A 511 -11.44 6.72 -17.22
N ASN A 512 -11.73 7.16 -15.99
CA ASN A 512 -12.54 8.35 -15.68
C ASN A 512 -11.72 9.54 -15.13
N TRP A 513 -10.39 9.49 -15.21
CA TRP A 513 -9.47 10.54 -14.76
C TRP A 513 -9.42 10.79 -13.23
N GLU A 514 -9.80 9.79 -12.44
CA GLU A 514 -9.75 9.87 -10.96
C GLU A 514 -8.39 9.41 -10.41
N PHE A 515 -7.47 10.35 -10.19
CA PHE A 515 -6.11 10.06 -9.70
C PHE A 515 -6.11 9.43 -8.31
N LEU A 516 -6.80 10.05 -7.34
CA LEU A 516 -6.76 9.60 -5.95
C LEU A 516 -7.46 8.24 -5.75
N SER A 517 -8.64 8.06 -6.34
CA SER A 517 -9.40 6.80 -6.27
C SER A 517 -8.59 5.63 -6.83
N SER A 518 -8.01 5.80 -8.03
CA SER A 518 -7.21 4.75 -8.66
C SER A 518 -5.90 4.45 -7.91
N LEU A 519 -5.24 5.47 -7.33
CA LEU A 519 -4.06 5.28 -6.50
C LEU A 519 -4.37 4.44 -5.26
N ILE A 520 -5.44 4.77 -4.52
CA ILE A 520 -5.86 4.03 -3.32
C ILE A 520 -6.17 2.58 -3.68
N TYR A 521 -6.96 2.33 -4.72
CA TYR A 521 -7.31 0.96 -5.13
C TYR A 521 -6.10 0.13 -5.59
N ILE A 522 -5.09 0.73 -6.24
CA ILE A 522 -3.83 0.04 -6.57
C ILE A 522 -3.01 -0.27 -5.29
N GLN A 523 -3.02 0.63 -4.30
CA GLN A 523 -2.34 0.43 -3.02
C GLN A 523 -3.00 -0.65 -2.16
N ASP A 524 -4.34 -0.67 -2.06
CA ASP A 524 -5.08 -1.71 -1.32
C ASP A 524 -4.93 -3.09 -1.96
N ALA A 525 -5.04 -3.18 -3.30
CA ALA A 525 -4.71 -4.42 -4.01
C ALA A 525 -3.27 -4.87 -3.76
N ASN A 526 -2.30 -3.94 -3.74
CA ASN A 526 -0.91 -4.27 -3.41
C ASN A 526 -0.78 -4.80 -1.97
N LYS A 527 -1.42 -4.14 -1.00
CA LYS A 527 -1.41 -4.54 0.42
C LYS A 527 -1.95 -5.97 0.58
N LEU A 528 -3.11 -6.27 0.02
CA LEU A 528 -3.70 -7.61 0.08
C LEU A 528 -2.82 -8.67 -0.57
N LEU A 529 -2.27 -8.39 -1.75
CA LEU A 529 -1.37 -9.31 -2.45
C LEU A 529 -0.04 -9.54 -1.68
N THR A 530 0.49 -8.52 -1.00
CA THR A 530 1.66 -8.66 -0.12
C THR A 530 1.31 -9.41 1.17
N GLU A 531 0.16 -9.17 1.80
CA GLU A 531 -0.31 -9.97 2.94
C GLU A 531 -0.46 -11.45 2.57
N TRP A 532 -1.06 -11.75 1.41
CA TRP A 532 -1.22 -13.10 0.89
C TRP A 532 0.13 -13.77 0.62
N GLY A 533 1.05 -13.07 -0.06
CA GLY A 533 2.42 -13.54 -0.30
C GLY A 533 3.20 -13.83 0.99
N ASN A 534 3.11 -12.94 1.98
CA ASN A 534 3.77 -13.12 3.27
C ASN A 534 3.17 -14.32 4.05
N TYR A 535 1.85 -14.50 4.00
CA TYR A 535 1.17 -15.66 4.60
C TYR A 535 1.63 -16.98 3.98
N LEU A 536 1.78 -17.03 2.65
CA LEU A 536 2.30 -18.20 1.94
C LEU A 536 3.76 -18.51 2.33
N GLN A 537 4.60 -17.48 2.53
CA GLN A 537 6.01 -17.65 2.92
C GLN A 537 6.22 -17.99 4.40
N LEU A 538 5.28 -17.69 5.30
CA LEU A 538 5.44 -17.75 6.77
C LEU A 538 5.72 -19.15 7.35
N LYS A 539 5.81 -20.19 6.51
CA LYS A 539 5.88 -21.61 6.91
C LYS A 539 7.05 -22.40 6.31
N GLU A 540 7.86 -21.82 5.44
CA GLU A 540 9.04 -22.49 4.85
C GLU A 540 10.27 -22.50 5.78
N SER A 541 10.19 -21.84 6.95
CA SER A 541 11.29 -21.69 7.92
C SER A 541 11.76 -22.99 8.60
N SER A 542 11.20 -24.16 8.26
CA SER A 542 11.54 -25.44 8.87
C SER A 542 11.74 -26.58 7.86
N LYS A 543 12.75 -26.45 6.98
CA LYS A 543 13.80 -27.47 6.70
C LYS A 543 14.76 -27.01 5.62
N LYS A 544 16.05 -26.86 5.95
CA LYS A 544 17.13 -26.77 4.93
C LYS A 544 17.34 -28.16 4.32
N SER A 545 16.61 -28.48 3.25
CA SER A 545 16.96 -29.59 2.36
C SER A 545 18.04 -29.13 1.39
N THR A 546 19.09 -29.94 1.17
CA THR A 546 20.23 -29.57 0.31
C THR A 546 20.07 -30.07 -1.13
N PHE A 547 19.01 -30.82 -1.42
CA PHE A 547 18.75 -31.42 -2.74
C PHE A 547 17.32 -31.10 -3.20
N TYR A 548 17.21 -30.59 -4.44
CA TYR A 548 15.97 -30.19 -5.14
C TYR A 548 15.18 -29.01 -4.52
N ASN A 549 15.85 -27.86 -4.34
CA ASN A 549 15.17 -26.59 -4.01
C ASN A 549 14.73 -25.83 -5.27
N PHE A 550 13.57 -26.18 -5.81
CA PHE A 550 12.69 -25.18 -6.44
C PHE A 550 11.53 -24.93 -5.48
N PRO A 551 11.19 -23.66 -5.13
CA PRO A 551 9.99 -23.40 -4.34
C PRO A 551 8.75 -23.90 -5.10
N PRO A 552 7.70 -24.37 -4.41
CA PRO A 552 6.49 -24.87 -5.05
C PRO A 552 5.89 -23.77 -5.93
N ALA A 553 5.69 -24.08 -7.22
CA ALA A 553 5.23 -23.10 -8.20
C ALA A 553 3.87 -22.51 -7.79
N LEU A 554 3.86 -21.19 -7.55
CA LEU A 554 2.66 -20.46 -7.13
C LEU A 554 1.55 -20.60 -8.18
N PRO A 555 0.27 -20.76 -7.78
CA PRO A 555 -0.79 -21.04 -8.74
C PRO A 555 -0.97 -19.94 -9.79
N ILE A 556 -1.38 -20.35 -10.99
CA ILE A 556 -1.47 -19.46 -12.16
C ILE A 556 -2.37 -18.25 -11.89
N LEU A 557 -3.48 -18.41 -11.16
CA LEU A 557 -4.37 -17.30 -10.82
C LEU A 557 -3.67 -16.26 -9.92
N TYR A 558 -2.97 -16.67 -8.87
CA TYR A 558 -2.23 -15.76 -7.98
C TYR A 558 -1.18 -14.94 -8.77
N VAL A 559 -0.41 -15.63 -9.62
CA VAL A 559 0.59 -14.99 -10.49
C VAL A 559 -0.06 -14.05 -11.52
N TRP A 560 -1.25 -14.37 -12.00
CA TRP A 560 -2.02 -13.53 -12.93
C TRP A 560 -2.52 -12.24 -12.27
N ILE A 561 -3.05 -12.29 -11.04
CA ILE A 561 -3.53 -11.09 -10.32
C ILE A 561 -2.37 -10.10 -10.08
N TRP A 562 -1.18 -10.60 -9.73
CA TRP A 562 0.03 -9.76 -9.65
C TRP A 562 0.41 -9.08 -10.99
N LYS A 563 0.23 -9.79 -12.12
CA LYS A 563 0.48 -9.23 -13.46
C LYS A 563 -0.61 -8.24 -13.89
N LEU A 564 -1.86 -8.42 -13.47
CA LEU A 564 -2.90 -7.40 -13.61
C LEU A 564 -2.54 -6.14 -12.82
N LYS A 565 -2.10 -6.25 -11.55
CA LYS A 565 -1.61 -5.11 -10.77
C LYS A 565 -0.46 -4.38 -11.47
N ALA A 566 0.51 -5.11 -12.02
CA ALA A 566 1.63 -4.51 -12.77
C ALA A 566 1.16 -3.78 -14.04
N THR A 567 0.25 -4.37 -14.81
CA THR A 567 -0.31 -3.77 -16.04
C THR A 567 -1.08 -2.48 -15.73
N LEU A 568 -1.88 -2.48 -14.66
CA LEU A 568 -2.66 -1.32 -14.23
C LEU A 568 -1.79 -0.20 -13.65
N LEU A 569 -0.71 -0.54 -12.95
CA LEU A 569 0.28 0.44 -12.48
C LEU A 569 0.99 1.14 -13.66
N SER A 570 1.33 0.41 -14.73
CA SER A 570 1.83 1.02 -15.98
C SER A 570 0.80 1.95 -16.62
N LYS A 571 -0.48 1.55 -16.69
CA LYS A 571 -1.57 2.39 -17.24
C LYS A 571 -1.77 3.68 -16.43
N PHE A 572 -1.89 3.56 -15.11
CA PHE A 572 -1.98 4.68 -14.16
C PHE A 572 -0.83 5.67 -14.34
N SER A 573 0.41 5.14 -14.41
CA SER A 573 1.62 5.96 -14.49
C SER A 573 1.81 6.66 -15.84
N LEU A 574 1.19 6.15 -16.91
CA LEU A 574 1.09 6.85 -18.19
C LEU A 574 0.02 7.95 -18.14
N TYR A 575 -1.18 7.64 -17.66
CA TYR A 575 -2.32 8.56 -17.69
C TYR A 575 -2.03 9.79 -16.83
N PHE A 576 -1.59 9.57 -15.60
CA PHE A 576 -1.27 10.66 -14.67
C PHE A 576 0.22 11.07 -14.73
N TYR A 577 0.93 10.76 -15.83
CA TYR A 577 2.37 11.03 -15.96
C TYR A 577 2.71 12.51 -15.72
N GLU A 578 1.91 13.44 -16.25
CA GLU A 578 2.06 14.89 -16.04
C GLU A 578 1.98 15.28 -14.55
N ILE A 579 1.09 14.64 -13.79
CA ILE A 579 0.92 14.90 -12.35
C ILE A 579 2.10 14.30 -11.57
N LEU A 580 2.49 13.07 -11.91
CA LEU A 580 3.63 12.38 -11.29
C LEU A 580 4.98 13.06 -11.61
N ALA A 581 5.12 13.65 -12.80
CA ALA A 581 6.30 14.42 -13.20
C ALA A 581 6.39 15.78 -12.50
N LYS A 582 5.27 16.50 -12.34
CA LYS A 582 5.22 17.77 -11.58
C LYS A 582 5.54 17.58 -10.09
N ASN A 583 5.32 16.39 -9.56
CA ASN A 583 5.68 16.00 -8.19
C ASN A 583 6.94 15.10 -8.14
N SER A 584 7.71 15.01 -9.23
CA SER A 584 8.98 14.26 -9.25
C SER A 584 10.13 15.11 -8.73
N ASN A 585 11.04 14.47 -8.00
CA ASN A 585 12.25 15.08 -7.45
C ASN A 585 13.45 14.14 -7.70
N GLU A 586 14.64 14.48 -7.18
CA GLU A 586 15.86 13.69 -7.44
C GLU A 586 15.78 12.27 -6.85
N THR A 587 15.12 12.11 -5.70
CA THR A 587 14.85 10.81 -5.04
C THR A 587 13.78 10.00 -5.79
N TYR A 588 12.69 10.65 -6.21
CA TYR A 588 11.56 10.08 -6.95
C TYR A 588 11.52 10.59 -8.40
N ASN A 589 12.48 10.12 -9.21
CA ASN A 589 12.47 10.40 -10.64
C ASN A 589 11.46 9.49 -11.38
N ILE A 590 10.36 10.06 -11.89
CA ILE A 590 9.28 9.30 -12.54
C ILE A 590 9.75 8.50 -13.77
N ARG A 591 10.76 8.97 -14.52
CA ARG A 591 11.30 8.22 -15.67
C ARG A 591 12.05 6.96 -15.22
N LEU A 592 12.85 7.09 -14.16
CA LEU A 592 13.55 5.96 -13.54
C LEU A 592 12.61 5.00 -12.80
N TYR A 593 11.41 5.45 -12.41
CA TYR A 593 10.35 4.60 -11.88
C TYR A 593 9.66 3.80 -13.01
N CYS A 594 9.23 4.46 -14.09
CA CYS A 594 8.63 3.82 -15.26
C CYS A 594 9.59 2.80 -15.92
N SER A 595 10.89 3.11 -16.03
CA SER A 595 11.88 2.20 -16.63
C SER A 595 12.16 0.93 -15.80
N LYS A 596 11.69 0.86 -14.55
CA LYS A 596 11.77 -0.33 -13.68
C LYS A 596 10.48 -1.18 -13.73
N MET A 597 9.44 -0.74 -14.44
CA MET A 597 8.19 -1.48 -14.58
C MET A 597 8.32 -2.64 -15.58
N GLN A 598 7.39 -3.59 -15.51
CA GLN A 598 7.25 -4.66 -16.51
C GLN A 598 6.96 -4.11 -17.92
N THR A 599 6.40 -2.91 -18.05
CA THR A 599 6.20 -2.22 -19.33
C THR A 599 6.20 -0.70 -19.13
N ASP A 600 7.17 -0.02 -19.73
CA ASP A 600 7.23 1.44 -19.77
C ASP A 600 6.43 1.97 -20.98
N LEU A 601 5.17 2.30 -20.74
CA LEU A 601 4.26 2.84 -21.76
C LEU A 601 4.65 4.27 -22.19
N HIS A 602 5.25 5.06 -21.30
CA HIS A 602 5.66 6.43 -21.59
C HIS A 602 6.87 6.43 -22.55
N TYR A 603 7.89 5.62 -22.26
CA TYR A 603 9.03 5.41 -23.16
C TYR A 603 8.58 4.81 -24.50
N LYS A 604 7.60 3.90 -24.51
CA LYS A 604 7.01 3.35 -25.75
C LYS A 604 6.36 4.45 -26.60
N LEU A 605 5.60 5.35 -25.99
CA LEU A 605 4.94 6.48 -26.68
C LEU A 605 5.95 7.51 -27.20
N ALA A 606 6.94 7.90 -26.38
CA ALA A 606 8.02 8.79 -26.78
C ALA A 606 8.90 8.19 -27.90
N SER A 607 9.16 6.88 -27.84
CA SER A 607 9.87 6.15 -28.90
C SER A 607 9.10 6.17 -30.22
N PHE A 608 7.77 6.11 -30.19
CA PHE A 608 6.94 6.21 -31.40
C PHE A 608 6.91 7.64 -31.97
N GLN A 609 6.79 8.66 -31.13
CA GLN A 609 6.88 10.07 -31.55
C GLN A 609 8.18 10.32 -32.31
N LYS A 610 9.33 9.94 -31.71
CA LYS A 610 10.66 10.12 -32.33
C LYS A 610 10.89 9.25 -33.57
N LYS A 611 10.28 8.07 -33.68
CA LYS A 611 10.47 7.14 -34.83
C LYS A 611 9.54 7.42 -36.01
N SER A 612 8.36 8.00 -35.78
CA SER A 612 7.42 8.37 -36.85
C SER A 612 7.67 9.78 -37.42
N ASP A 613 8.52 10.56 -36.75
CA ASP A 613 8.73 12.00 -37.00
C ASP A 613 7.44 12.80 -36.83
N ALA A 614 6.77 12.59 -35.68
CA ALA A 614 5.57 13.34 -35.28
C ALA A 614 5.95 14.64 -34.56
N LEU A 615 5.29 15.75 -34.91
CA LEU A 615 5.37 17.02 -34.17
C LEU A 615 5.02 16.80 -32.70
N SER A 616 3.91 16.09 -32.46
CA SER A 616 3.47 15.70 -31.12
C SER A 616 2.57 14.48 -31.17
N VAL A 617 2.59 13.72 -30.07
CA VAL A 617 1.71 12.61 -29.77
C VAL A 617 1.05 12.88 -28.42
N CYS A 618 -0.27 13.04 -28.44
CA CYS A 618 -1.08 13.43 -27.28
C CYS A 618 -2.03 12.30 -26.87
N LEU A 619 -2.31 12.20 -25.56
CA LEU A 619 -3.52 11.58 -25.03
C LEU A 619 -4.50 12.70 -24.66
N VAL A 620 -5.71 12.60 -25.20
CA VAL A 620 -6.78 13.59 -25.08
C VAL A 620 -7.93 12.96 -24.33
N PHE A 621 -8.34 13.57 -23.22
CA PHE A 621 -9.48 13.11 -22.42
C PHE A 621 -10.77 13.80 -22.87
N ASP A 622 -11.91 13.13 -22.71
CA ASP A 622 -13.24 13.70 -22.96
C ASP A 622 -13.85 14.19 -21.64
N ALA A 623 -13.83 15.51 -21.46
CA ALA A 623 -14.22 16.18 -20.22
C ALA A 623 -15.69 16.65 -20.22
N ARG A 624 -16.47 16.40 -21.29
CA ARG A 624 -17.82 16.97 -21.46
C ARG A 624 -18.79 16.58 -20.34
N ASP A 625 -18.82 15.28 -20.02
CA ASP A 625 -19.77 14.68 -19.05
C ASP A 625 -19.15 14.46 -17.67
N VAL A 626 -18.06 15.18 -17.32
CA VAL A 626 -17.34 15.02 -16.05
C VAL A 626 -16.79 16.33 -15.51
N ASN A 627 -16.70 16.43 -14.18
CA ASN A 627 -16.00 17.51 -13.51
C ASN A 627 -14.47 17.31 -13.65
N PHE A 628 -13.90 17.70 -14.79
CA PHE A 628 -12.46 17.55 -15.03
C PHE A 628 -11.61 18.52 -14.20
N HIS A 629 -10.46 18.05 -13.70
CA HIS A 629 -9.42 18.87 -13.06
C HIS A 629 -8.05 18.45 -13.61
N ALA A 630 -7.22 19.42 -13.97
CA ALA A 630 -5.87 19.16 -14.51
C ALA A 630 -4.96 18.38 -13.55
N ASN A 631 -5.26 18.40 -12.25
CA ASN A 631 -4.52 17.70 -11.20
C ASN A 631 -5.16 16.34 -10.80
N GLY A 632 -6.19 15.85 -11.52
CA GLY A 632 -6.79 14.53 -11.32
C GLY A 632 -7.58 14.33 -10.01
N TYR A 633 -7.77 15.38 -9.21
CA TYR A 633 -8.47 15.35 -7.92
C TYR A 633 -9.48 16.49 -7.78
N GLN A 634 -10.66 16.18 -7.24
CA GLN A 634 -11.69 17.12 -6.84
C GLN A 634 -12.04 16.92 -5.36
N HIS A 635 -12.21 18.01 -4.61
CA HIS A 635 -12.80 17.93 -3.28
C HIS A 635 -14.32 17.74 -3.39
N PRO A 636 -14.94 16.70 -2.77
CA PRO A 636 -16.35 16.35 -3.02
C PRO A 636 -17.40 17.45 -2.75
N LYS A 637 -17.08 18.45 -1.92
CA LYS A 637 -17.96 19.60 -1.64
C LYS A 637 -17.80 20.78 -2.61
N ARG A 638 -16.88 20.71 -3.58
CA ARG A 638 -16.62 21.80 -4.54
C ARG A 638 -17.38 21.54 -5.84
N VAL A 639 -18.44 22.30 -6.10
CA VAL A 639 -19.06 22.37 -7.43
C VAL A 639 -18.11 23.09 -8.38
N VAL A 640 -17.89 22.52 -9.57
CA VAL A 640 -17.15 23.14 -10.67
C VAL A 640 -17.95 22.88 -11.95
N SER A 641 -18.09 23.91 -12.79
CA SER A 641 -18.76 23.78 -14.09
C SER A 641 -17.96 22.87 -15.02
N SER A 642 -18.63 21.94 -15.71
CA SER A 642 -18.02 21.14 -16.77
C SER A 642 -17.29 22.03 -17.78
N PRO A 643 -16.08 21.67 -18.25
CA PRO A 643 -15.35 22.49 -19.20
C PRO A 643 -16.11 22.66 -20.52
N GLN A 644 -15.96 23.83 -21.15
CA GLN A 644 -16.68 24.19 -22.38
C GLN A 644 -15.71 24.46 -23.54
N GLY A 645 -16.17 24.22 -24.78
CA GLY A 645 -15.39 24.47 -25.99
C GLY A 645 -14.10 23.63 -26.03
N LEU A 646 -12.97 24.29 -26.24
CA LEU A 646 -11.65 23.65 -26.35
C LEU A 646 -11.19 22.97 -25.04
N GLU A 647 -11.66 23.44 -23.89
CA GLU A 647 -11.32 22.86 -22.58
C GLU A 647 -12.13 21.59 -22.29
N SER A 648 -13.19 21.30 -23.06
CA SER A 648 -13.91 20.01 -23.01
C SER A 648 -13.05 18.82 -23.47
N PHE A 649 -11.89 19.10 -24.08
CA PHE A 649 -10.93 18.09 -24.52
C PHE A 649 -9.51 18.49 -24.08
N PRO A 650 -9.13 18.24 -22.82
CA PRO A 650 -7.79 18.53 -22.31
C PRO A 650 -6.77 17.48 -22.78
N ALA A 651 -5.53 17.92 -22.96
CA ALA A 651 -4.38 17.02 -23.12
C ALA A 651 -3.96 16.51 -21.73
N ILE A 652 -4.11 15.21 -21.48
CA ILE A 652 -3.70 14.58 -20.22
C ILE A 652 -2.23 14.12 -20.24
N LEU A 653 -1.67 13.94 -21.44
CA LEU A 653 -0.25 13.73 -21.72
C LEU A 653 0.03 14.26 -23.12
N ALA A 654 1.17 14.93 -23.34
CA ALA A 654 1.60 15.38 -24.66
C ALA A 654 3.12 15.28 -24.82
N ILE A 655 3.59 14.51 -25.79
CA ILE A 655 5.02 14.26 -26.03
C ILE A 655 5.39 14.81 -27.42
N PRO A 656 6.37 15.72 -27.56
CA PRO A 656 7.18 16.33 -26.51
C PRO A 656 6.47 17.46 -25.74
N SER A 657 5.40 18.03 -26.30
CA SER A 657 4.55 19.05 -25.66
C SER A 657 3.20 19.19 -26.39
N LYS A 658 2.24 19.93 -25.83
CA LYS A 658 0.91 20.19 -26.44
C LYS A 658 1.04 21.25 -27.56
N PRO A 659 0.78 20.94 -28.84
CA PRO A 659 0.86 21.91 -29.92
C PRO A 659 -0.40 22.78 -29.95
N ALA A 660 -0.32 23.97 -29.33
CA ALA A 660 -1.49 24.84 -29.10
C ALA A 660 -2.19 25.29 -30.40
N SER A 661 -1.43 25.60 -31.46
CA SER A 661 -1.94 25.98 -32.78
C SER A 661 -2.83 24.92 -33.42
N HIS A 662 -2.55 23.64 -33.16
CA HIS A 662 -3.27 22.49 -33.73
C HIS A 662 -4.49 22.07 -32.91
N TRP A 663 -4.68 22.61 -31.69
CA TRP A 663 -5.74 22.14 -30.79
C TRP A 663 -7.17 22.32 -31.34
N PRO A 664 -7.53 23.43 -32.03
CA PRO A 664 -8.85 23.57 -32.64
C PRO A 664 -9.16 22.46 -33.65
N SER A 665 -8.20 22.11 -34.53
CA SER A 665 -8.35 21.01 -35.48
C SER A 665 -8.50 19.65 -34.79
N VAL A 666 -7.77 19.41 -33.69
CA VAL A 666 -7.92 18.18 -32.89
C VAL A 666 -9.32 18.05 -32.30
N VAL A 667 -9.84 19.12 -31.69
CA VAL A 667 -11.18 19.16 -31.08
C VAL A 667 -12.28 19.00 -32.14
N MET A 668 -12.14 19.64 -33.29
CA MET A 668 -13.03 19.49 -34.45
C MET A 668 -13.06 18.03 -34.92
N ILE A 669 -11.89 17.42 -35.16
CA ILE A 669 -11.80 16.03 -35.66
C ILE A 669 -12.41 15.02 -34.68
N ILE A 670 -12.17 15.17 -33.36
CA ILE A 670 -12.78 14.28 -32.36
C ILE A 670 -14.30 14.44 -32.32
N SER A 671 -14.80 15.67 -32.48
CA SER A 671 -16.24 15.97 -32.48
C SER A 671 -16.95 15.45 -33.73
N ASP A 672 -16.45 15.80 -34.92
CA ASP A 672 -17.06 15.47 -36.22
C ASP A 672 -17.03 13.97 -36.51
N ARG A 673 -15.98 13.27 -36.03
CA ARG A 673 -15.74 11.84 -36.31
C ARG A 673 -16.07 10.94 -35.11
N LEU A 674 -16.77 11.47 -34.10
CA LEU A 674 -17.08 10.79 -32.84
C LEU A 674 -17.75 9.42 -33.03
N GLN A 675 -18.69 9.29 -33.98
CA GLN A 675 -19.36 8.01 -34.27
C GLN A 675 -18.38 6.94 -34.80
N GLU A 676 -17.39 7.34 -35.60
CA GLU A 676 -16.36 6.45 -36.13
C GLU A 676 -15.36 6.06 -35.03
N LEU A 677 -14.92 7.03 -34.23
CA LEU A 677 -14.01 6.80 -33.10
C LEU A 677 -14.66 5.88 -32.04
N ASN A 678 -15.97 5.98 -31.83
CA ASN A 678 -16.72 5.16 -30.87
C ASN A 678 -16.83 3.67 -31.25
N VAL A 679 -16.57 3.29 -32.51
CA VAL A 679 -16.48 1.88 -32.93
C VAL A 679 -15.03 1.39 -33.04
N ASP A 680 -14.08 2.09 -32.41
CA ASP A 680 -12.62 1.90 -32.52
C ASP A 680 -12.07 2.05 -33.96
N LYS A 681 -12.66 2.90 -34.80
CA LYS A 681 -12.12 3.19 -36.14
C LYS A 681 -10.90 4.12 -36.05
N PHE A 682 -9.88 3.83 -36.83
CA PHE A 682 -8.76 4.74 -37.09
C PHE A 682 -9.20 5.86 -38.05
N VAL A 683 -8.95 7.10 -37.67
CA VAL A 683 -9.26 8.30 -38.46
C VAL A 683 -7.94 8.98 -38.82
N GLY A 684 -7.62 9.06 -40.11
CA GLY A 684 -6.53 9.88 -40.65
C GLY A 684 -7.09 11.01 -41.50
N ILE A 685 -6.62 12.25 -41.28
CA ILE A 685 -7.09 13.46 -41.99
C ILE A 685 -5.90 14.36 -42.28
N PHE A 686 -5.76 14.83 -43.53
CA PHE A 686 -4.82 15.88 -43.91
C PHE A 686 -5.56 17.22 -44.06
N ASP A 687 -5.10 18.24 -43.35
CA ASP A 687 -5.59 19.61 -43.42
C ASP A 687 -4.64 20.45 -44.29
N SER A 688 -5.13 20.88 -45.46
CA SER A 688 -4.36 21.68 -46.40
C SER A 688 -4.19 23.15 -46.00
N SER A 689 -4.95 23.66 -45.01
CA SER A 689 -4.83 25.03 -44.53
C SER A 689 -3.60 25.22 -43.64
N VAL A 690 -3.30 24.22 -42.80
CA VAL A 690 -2.12 24.18 -41.91
C VAL A 690 -1.05 23.16 -42.35
N GLN A 691 -1.22 22.54 -43.52
CA GLN A 691 -0.31 21.54 -44.12
C GLN A 691 0.02 20.34 -43.20
N ALA A 692 -0.89 19.98 -42.28
CA ALA A 692 -0.65 18.97 -41.27
C ALA A 692 -1.54 17.73 -41.43
N THR A 693 -1.03 16.55 -41.07
CA THR A 693 -1.81 15.31 -40.96
C THR A 693 -2.06 14.96 -39.50
N TYR A 694 -3.31 14.60 -39.20
CA TYR A 694 -3.79 14.15 -37.90
C TYR A 694 -4.20 12.69 -38.00
N PHE A 695 -3.77 11.87 -37.04
CA PHE A 695 -4.32 10.53 -36.82
C PHE A 695 -4.93 10.42 -35.44
N VAL A 696 -6.16 9.92 -35.35
CA VAL A 696 -6.94 9.81 -34.13
C VAL A 696 -7.48 8.39 -33.97
N MET A 697 -7.38 7.84 -32.76
CA MET A 697 -7.99 6.56 -32.37
C MET A 697 -8.41 6.60 -30.90
N ARG A 698 -9.58 6.02 -30.60
CA ARG A 698 -10.07 5.84 -29.23
C ARG A 698 -9.24 4.77 -28.49
N MET A 699 -8.68 5.13 -27.33
CA MET A 699 -7.88 4.25 -26.47
C MET A 699 -8.73 3.62 -25.36
N ASP A 700 -9.63 4.39 -24.75
CA ASP A 700 -10.54 3.98 -23.67
C ASP A 700 -11.92 4.63 -23.86
N ALA A 701 -12.85 4.48 -22.91
CA ALA A 701 -14.18 5.08 -22.97
C ALA A 701 -14.16 6.61 -23.20
N LYS A 702 -13.26 7.33 -22.51
CA LYS A 702 -13.11 8.80 -22.53
C LYS A 702 -11.71 9.27 -22.92
N VAL A 703 -10.89 8.45 -23.58
CA VAL A 703 -9.53 8.84 -24.00
C VAL A 703 -9.28 8.49 -25.46
N TYR A 704 -8.75 9.47 -26.19
CA TYR A 704 -8.28 9.36 -27.57
C TYR A 704 -6.76 9.56 -27.60
N MET A 705 -6.06 8.81 -28.44
CA MET A 705 -4.68 9.13 -28.81
C MET A 705 -4.70 9.91 -30.12
N VAL A 706 -3.87 10.95 -30.21
CA VAL A 706 -3.74 11.83 -31.37
C VAL A 706 -2.26 11.93 -31.75
N ALA A 707 -1.92 11.67 -33.01
CA ALA A 707 -0.59 11.87 -33.57
C ALA A 707 -0.64 12.95 -34.67
N ILE A 708 0.27 13.92 -34.60
CA ILE A 708 0.25 15.14 -35.42
C ILE A 708 1.56 15.26 -36.20
N TYR A 709 1.47 15.55 -37.49
CA TYR A 709 2.60 15.63 -38.42
C TYR A 709 2.50 16.92 -39.25
N GLU A 710 3.54 17.77 -39.26
CA GLU A 710 3.64 18.96 -40.13
C GLU A 710 4.04 18.58 -41.57
N SER A 711 3.39 17.56 -42.10
CA SER A 711 3.57 17.05 -43.45
C SER A 711 2.37 16.24 -43.88
N LYS A 712 2.17 16.09 -45.20
CA LYS A 712 1.16 15.21 -45.77
C LYS A 712 1.60 13.75 -45.67
N LYS A 713 0.95 12.98 -44.78
CA LYS A 713 1.07 11.52 -44.68
C LYS A 713 -0.11 10.85 -45.41
N SER A 714 -0.06 9.52 -45.56
CA SER A 714 -1.19 8.74 -46.08
C SER A 714 -2.25 8.58 -44.98
N GLU A 715 -3.55 8.77 -45.29
CA GLU A 715 -4.65 8.46 -44.37
C GLU A 715 -4.68 6.99 -43.91
N LYS A 716 -3.94 6.11 -44.61
CA LYS A 716 -3.75 4.69 -44.30
C LYS A 716 -2.29 4.38 -43.95
N ASP A 717 -1.60 5.30 -43.26
CA ASP A 717 -0.23 5.06 -42.77
C ASP A 717 -0.18 3.82 -41.86
N SER A 718 0.47 2.76 -42.36
CA SER A 718 0.41 1.44 -41.74
C SER A 718 1.25 1.35 -40.46
N TYR A 719 2.28 2.19 -40.31
CA TYR A 719 3.09 2.26 -39.11
C TYR A 719 2.31 2.89 -37.95
N THR A 720 1.70 4.05 -38.19
CA THR A 720 0.87 4.78 -37.23
C THR A 720 -0.37 3.98 -36.85
N LEU A 721 -1.09 3.44 -37.84
CA LEU A 721 -2.24 2.55 -37.63
C LEU A 721 -1.88 1.37 -36.72
N LYS A 722 -0.83 0.62 -37.05
CA LYS A 722 -0.40 -0.55 -36.28
C LYS A 722 0.01 -0.17 -34.86
N PHE A 723 0.78 0.90 -34.68
CA PHE A 723 1.19 1.34 -33.34
C PHE A 723 -0.02 1.73 -32.49
N MET A 724 -0.94 2.55 -33.00
CA MET A 724 -2.13 2.98 -32.26
C MET A 724 -3.03 1.80 -31.90
N GLN A 725 -3.20 0.82 -32.79
CA GLN A 725 -3.94 -0.42 -32.49
C GLN A 725 -3.27 -1.26 -31.39
N GLU A 726 -1.96 -1.48 -31.48
CA GLU A 726 -1.21 -2.24 -30.45
C GLU A 726 -1.20 -1.53 -29.10
N PHE A 727 -1.19 -0.19 -29.08
CA PHE A 727 -1.24 0.62 -27.86
C PHE A 727 -2.65 0.63 -27.25
N ALA A 728 -3.71 0.74 -28.06
CA ALA A 728 -5.10 0.64 -27.60
C ALA A 728 -5.39 -0.71 -26.92
N VAL A 729 -4.96 -1.82 -27.51
CA VAL A 729 -5.12 -3.17 -26.91
C VAL A 729 -4.36 -3.31 -25.58
N GLU A 730 -3.27 -2.58 -25.41
CA GLU A 730 -2.46 -2.56 -24.19
C GLU A 730 -3.10 -1.71 -23.09
N LEU A 731 -3.60 -0.52 -23.43
CA LEU A 731 -4.34 0.36 -22.52
C LEU A 731 -5.68 -0.24 -22.08
N LYS A 732 -6.43 -0.89 -22.97
CA LYS A 732 -7.63 -1.68 -22.61
C LYS A 732 -7.31 -2.97 -21.83
N CYS A 733 -6.04 -3.19 -21.46
CA CYS A 733 -5.55 -4.36 -20.73
C CYS A 733 -5.89 -5.71 -21.42
N GLY A 734 -6.13 -5.71 -22.74
CA GLY A 734 -6.67 -6.88 -23.43
C GLY A 734 -5.73 -8.08 -23.47
N LYS A 735 -4.41 -7.84 -23.47
CA LYS A 735 -3.39 -8.90 -23.35
C LYS A 735 -3.47 -9.63 -22.01
N ILE A 736 -3.63 -8.91 -20.89
CA ILE A 736 -3.69 -9.55 -19.57
C ILE A 736 -5.02 -10.28 -19.37
N PHE A 737 -6.16 -9.70 -19.76
CA PHE A 737 -7.46 -10.38 -19.67
C PHE A 737 -7.55 -11.63 -20.57
N SER A 738 -7.07 -11.57 -21.81
CA SER A 738 -7.06 -12.76 -22.69
C SER A 738 -6.09 -13.87 -22.23
N SER A 739 -5.00 -13.52 -21.53
CA SER A 739 -4.03 -14.49 -21.01
C SER A 739 -4.61 -15.49 -20.00
N LEU A 740 -5.75 -15.17 -19.34
CA LEU A 740 -6.53 -16.08 -18.51
C LEU A 740 -6.86 -17.41 -19.22
N LYS A 741 -7.19 -17.34 -20.52
CA LYS A 741 -7.50 -18.51 -21.36
C LYS A 741 -6.25 -19.20 -21.92
N CYS A 742 -5.18 -18.46 -22.20
CA CYS A 742 -3.97 -19.02 -22.83
C CYS A 742 -3.07 -19.82 -21.88
N GLY A 743 -3.25 -19.71 -20.55
CA GLY A 743 -2.55 -20.55 -19.58
C GLY A 743 -1.03 -20.34 -19.53
N MET A 744 -0.61 -19.07 -19.57
CA MET A 744 0.77 -18.62 -19.32
C MET A 744 1.88 -19.44 -20.02
N LYS A 745 1.89 -19.36 -21.36
CA LYS A 745 3.14 -19.49 -22.14
C LYS A 745 3.80 -18.11 -22.30
#